data_AF-A0A7J6MKD1-F1
#
_entry.id   AF-A0A7J6MKD1-F1
#
_cell.length_a   1.000
_cell.length_b   1.000
_cell.length_c   1.000
_cell.angle_alpha   90.00
_cell.angle_beta   90.00
_cell.angle_gamma   90.00
#
_symmetry.space_group_name_H-M   'P 1'
#
loop_
_entity.id
_entity.type
_entity.pdbx_description
1 polymer ?
#
loop_
_entity_poly.entity_id
_entity_poly.type
_entity_poly.pdbx_seq_one_letter_code
_entity_poly.pdbx_strand_id
1 'polypeptide(L)'
;MPSARRLQTATKEERKEWSYKVITEVPGQTDAFIVDGFGVPVRLRNESQCYFLTHFHGDHTCGLTKGFSKGTIYCSKITAELVTKIIGVDQMRVVALEVGQPVEIAGVQVTCLDANHCPGAVMFLFCGQGGWIGLHTGDFRASDRLISSVPGNGAINTVWLDTTYSDSRYSHPTKEEALAAIGRITREENEPGTIFVVGAYKLGKECCAVRISEVLNRKVFISKNRRKIVDICGAIPERLIADGENYGVIFDAMGRVGNSPENLADLIEAGYSKVVGFRCTGWARKESCWRSSRYPGCVLYSIPYSEHSSFSELEAFLRHVRPTRVIGTVGKTLAEREAQVTAVAGGIMLPEHRGRLESYFGCRPSKASRCSTVKGRQKKENDEVIDLTDDGGLESPVKSIKEEPRKSFCYALANPIPSGSKTSATFSVMKATLGAGALSLPYTMLSAGVVLGVILLTTMAVFSILSLVLIVRAVHKSGKETYEDLVDSLFGRRWGYLYQLAMFIFCFGTAAVYIVVIYDVVSPVTVHAFGESPESWYGHLLVNRLWFSTLVTLVVLLPLSLMKTIDSIRYLTCAGSVCACFLIITSIYVLGRYGVSPTFTSTMLWKSADLGSLVSAFNTYIFAFANQPNIPEIFTELSVATPRNMRKVILVSTLTALCVYAIEGIMFLVAYGALTQSNILTSLGPRLNLGDPVIAATFLTVAISIIGTYPLNIYPVRTTLLHSLKPKKYETAIGMIVATLTVGLAFAVALAMPDVNVILGMVGALAGSVICFLGPAAFNITLDGGKMFSKRKAHYWAIIVIGIIAFVLGTYIAILDAIEFYRNRSSNNN
;
A
#
# COMPACT_ATOMS: atom_id res chain seq x y z
N MET A 1 -19.30 -3.73 33.68
CA MET A 1 -19.01 -2.28 33.69
C MET A 1 -17.67 -2.03 32.99
N PRO A 2 -17.62 -1.35 31.82
CA PRO A 2 -16.35 -1.03 31.19
C PRO A 2 -15.81 0.30 31.72
N SER A 3 -14.57 0.25 32.20
CA SER A 3 -13.78 1.35 32.74
C SER A 3 -13.66 2.52 31.75
N ALA A 4 -14.15 3.67 32.18
CA ALA A 4 -13.91 4.97 31.59
C ALA A 4 -12.40 5.25 31.45
N ARG A 5 -11.84 5.11 30.25
CA ARG A 5 -10.57 5.74 29.91
C ARG A 5 -10.81 7.25 29.84
N ARG A 6 -10.14 7.96 30.75
CA ARG A 6 -10.14 9.42 30.92
C ARG A 6 -10.04 10.14 29.57
N LEU A 7 -11.06 10.95 29.28
CA LEU A 7 -11.08 11.93 28.20
C LEU A 7 -10.14 13.07 28.58
N GLN A 8 -8.99 13.17 27.93
CA GLN A 8 -8.10 14.33 28.06
C GLN A 8 -8.67 15.51 27.26
N THR A 9 -8.69 16.68 27.89
CA THR A 9 -9.09 17.96 27.30
C THR A 9 -7.97 18.48 26.40
N ALA A 10 -8.30 18.96 25.19
CA ALA A 10 -7.32 19.54 24.27
C ALA A 10 -6.60 20.76 24.88
N THR A 11 -5.28 20.78 24.75
CA THR A 11 -4.40 21.90 25.12
C THR A 11 -4.73 23.16 24.31
N LYS A 12 -4.21 24.32 24.73
CA LYS A 12 -4.43 25.59 24.01
C LYS A 12 -3.78 25.59 22.62
N GLU A 13 -2.69 24.84 22.46
CA GLU A 13 -1.97 24.67 21.20
C GLU A 13 -2.71 23.72 20.26
N GLU A 14 -3.23 22.60 20.77
CA GLU A 14 -4.13 21.73 20.02
C GLU A 14 -5.40 22.50 19.60
N ARG A 15 -6.00 23.33 20.45
CA ARG A 15 -7.15 24.14 20.00
C ARG A 15 -6.82 25.09 18.84
N LYS A 16 -5.62 25.68 18.82
CA LYS A 16 -5.16 26.51 17.70
C LYS A 16 -4.95 25.71 16.42
N GLU A 17 -4.39 24.52 16.52
CA GLU A 17 -4.12 23.67 15.36
C GLU A 17 -5.40 23.15 14.67
N TRP A 18 -6.52 23.11 15.41
CA TRP A 18 -7.80 22.60 14.93
C TRP A 18 -8.83 23.71 14.68
N SER A 19 -8.45 24.98 14.92
CA SER A 19 -9.30 26.18 14.83
C SER A 19 -9.94 26.44 13.45
N TYR A 20 -9.40 25.82 12.40
CA TYR A 20 -9.98 25.87 11.05
C TYR A 20 -11.15 24.90 10.86
N LYS A 21 -11.28 23.87 11.71
CA LYS A 21 -12.41 22.92 11.71
C LYS A 21 -13.31 23.05 12.93
N VAL A 22 -12.78 23.55 14.05
CA VAL A 22 -13.53 23.76 15.30
C VAL A 22 -13.64 25.26 15.53
N ILE A 23 -14.81 25.81 15.23
CA ILE A 23 -15.12 27.22 15.36
C ILE A 23 -15.69 27.46 16.77
N THR A 24 -14.87 28.02 17.65
CA THR A 24 -15.26 28.36 19.03
C THR A 24 -15.41 29.86 19.26
N GLU A 25 -15.28 30.67 18.21
CA GLU A 25 -15.08 32.12 18.32
C GLU A 25 -16.28 32.93 17.79
N VAL A 26 -17.43 32.30 17.48
CA VAL A 26 -18.62 33.05 17.05
C VAL A 26 -19.31 33.66 18.28
N PRO A 27 -19.44 34.99 18.39
CA PRO A 27 -20.12 35.61 19.52
C PRO A 27 -21.58 35.16 19.63
N GLY A 28 -21.99 34.73 20.82
CA GLY A 28 -23.35 34.26 21.10
C GLY A 28 -23.63 32.78 20.80
N GLN A 29 -22.64 32.01 20.32
CA GLN A 29 -22.81 30.58 20.13
C GLN A 29 -23.01 29.85 21.48
N THR A 30 -24.05 29.02 21.58
CA THR A 30 -24.31 28.19 22.77
C THR A 30 -23.65 26.81 22.68
N ASP A 31 -23.36 26.36 21.46
CA ASP A 31 -22.77 25.07 21.16
C ASP A 31 -21.50 25.23 20.30
N ALA A 32 -20.68 24.19 20.25
CA ALA A 32 -19.47 24.20 19.45
C ALA A 32 -19.75 23.88 17.99
N PHE A 33 -19.22 24.70 17.07
CA PHE A 33 -19.38 24.52 15.64
C PHE A 33 -18.19 23.77 15.05
N ILE A 34 -18.46 22.66 14.38
CA ILE A 34 -17.42 21.82 13.78
C ILE A 34 -17.69 21.72 12.28
N VAL A 35 -16.86 22.35 11.46
CA VAL A 35 -16.97 22.33 10.00
C VAL A 35 -16.03 21.26 9.43
N ASP A 36 -16.58 20.29 8.69
CA ASP A 36 -15.84 19.20 8.02
C ASP A 36 -14.88 18.40 8.94
N GLY A 37 -15.18 18.38 10.24
CA GLY A 37 -14.33 17.89 11.32
C GLY A 37 -14.80 16.61 11.99
N PHE A 38 -15.36 15.64 11.25
CA PHE A 38 -15.95 14.43 11.83
C PHE A 38 -14.94 13.49 12.52
N GLY A 39 -13.71 13.45 11.99
CA GLY A 39 -12.57 12.70 12.55
C GLY A 39 -11.85 13.39 13.72
N VAL A 40 -12.27 14.60 14.10
CA VAL A 40 -11.62 15.37 15.17
C VAL A 40 -11.87 14.71 16.54
N PRO A 41 -10.84 14.34 17.33
CA PRO A 41 -10.96 13.64 18.61
C PRO A 41 -11.29 14.62 19.75
N VAL A 42 -12.01 15.70 19.48
CA VAL A 42 -12.35 16.71 20.47
C VAL A 42 -13.71 16.37 21.08
N ARG A 43 -13.70 15.98 22.37
CA ARG A 43 -14.88 16.06 23.24
C ARG A 43 -14.76 17.36 24.02
N LEU A 44 -15.49 18.39 23.59
CA LEU A 44 -15.60 19.63 24.37
C LEU A 44 -16.43 19.30 25.62
N ARG A 45 -15.94 19.70 26.80
CA ARG A 45 -16.63 19.45 28.08
C ARG A 45 -17.91 20.29 28.10
N ASN A 46 -19.06 19.66 28.37
CA ASN A 46 -20.35 20.31 28.66
C ASN A 46 -21.00 21.14 27.54
N GLU A 47 -20.64 20.93 26.27
CA GLU A 47 -21.24 21.64 25.12
C GLU A 47 -21.87 20.62 24.16
N SER A 48 -23.08 20.91 23.65
CA SER A 48 -23.60 20.17 22.50
C SER A 48 -22.77 20.55 21.27
N GLN A 49 -22.75 19.69 20.25
CA GLN A 49 -21.90 19.88 19.08
C GLN A 49 -22.75 19.95 17.81
N CYS A 50 -22.64 21.05 17.07
CA CYS A 50 -23.24 21.25 15.76
C CYS A 50 -22.17 21.01 14.69
N TYR A 51 -22.39 20.01 13.84
CA TYR A 51 -21.49 19.69 12.75
C TYR A 51 -22.01 20.31 11.46
N PHE A 52 -21.15 21.00 10.73
CA PHE A 52 -21.46 21.56 9.42
C PHE A 52 -20.66 20.80 8.37
N LEU A 53 -21.32 20.27 7.34
CA LEU A 53 -20.65 19.60 6.22
C LEU A 53 -20.80 20.47 4.98
N THR A 54 -19.68 20.97 4.46
CA THR A 54 -19.66 21.88 3.30
C THR A 54 -20.06 21.14 2.02
N HIS A 55 -19.57 19.91 1.82
CA HIS A 55 -19.88 19.09 0.65
C HIS A 55 -19.47 17.61 0.81
N PHE A 56 -19.85 16.76 -0.15
CA PHE A 56 -19.69 15.30 -0.09
C PHE A 56 -18.38 14.77 -0.73
N HIS A 57 -17.23 15.39 -0.46
CA HIS A 57 -15.92 14.79 -0.78
C HIS A 57 -15.32 14.02 0.40
N GLY A 58 -14.37 13.13 0.11
CA GLY A 58 -13.88 12.14 1.07
C GLY A 58 -13.06 12.73 2.22
N ASP A 59 -12.34 13.80 1.94
CA ASP A 59 -11.53 14.60 2.86
C ASP A 59 -12.37 15.49 3.79
N HIS A 60 -13.60 15.84 3.40
CA HIS A 60 -14.57 16.57 4.22
C HIS A 60 -15.49 15.63 5.02
N THR A 61 -15.80 14.45 4.47
CA THR A 61 -16.57 13.40 5.15
C THR A 61 -15.70 12.44 5.98
N CYS A 62 -14.39 12.67 6.06
CA CYS A 62 -13.47 11.81 6.78
C CYS A 62 -13.84 11.71 8.28
N GLY A 63 -14.08 10.48 8.74
CA GLY A 63 -14.53 10.18 10.11
C GLY A 63 -16.06 10.13 10.27
N LEU A 64 -16.83 10.47 9.23
CA LEU A 64 -18.28 10.27 9.19
C LEU A 64 -18.59 8.81 8.83
N THR A 65 -19.42 8.15 9.63
CA THR A 65 -19.80 6.74 9.43
C THR A 65 -21.28 6.56 9.69
N LYS A 66 -21.84 5.41 9.28
CA LYS A 66 -23.24 5.03 9.56
C LYS A 66 -23.63 5.19 11.04
N GLY A 67 -22.71 4.94 11.96
CA GLY A 67 -22.94 5.01 13.41
C GLY A 67 -22.67 6.39 14.03
N PHE A 68 -22.62 7.46 13.23
CA PHE A 68 -22.34 8.79 13.76
C PHE A 68 -23.40 9.25 14.77
N SER A 69 -22.95 9.56 15.97
CA SER A 69 -23.83 9.95 17.08
C SER A 69 -23.30 11.14 17.91
N LYS A 70 -22.28 11.84 17.41
CA LYS A 70 -21.58 12.91 18.15
C LYS A 70 -22.35 14.23 18.19
N GLY A 71 -23.29 14.45 17.27
CA GLY A 71 -24.06 15.69 17.16
C GLY A 71 -25.05 15.64 16.00
N THR A 72 -25.56 16.81 15.62
CA THR A 72 -26.41 17.01 14.43
C THR A 72 -25.59 17.58 13.29
N ILE A 73 -25.81 17.08 12.07
CA ILE A 73 -25.11 17.47 10.85
C ILE A 73 -26.00 18.42 10.05
N TYR A 74 -25.52 19.64 9.81
CA TYR A 74 -26.14 20.67 9.00
C TYR A 74 -25.41 20.77 7.67
N CYS A 75 -26.14 20.68 6.56
CA CYS A 75 -25.58 20.74 5.22
C CYS A 75 -26.65 21.07 4.19
N SER A 76 -26.28 21.29 2.92
CA SER A 76 -27.26 21.48 1.84
C SER A 76 -28.14 20.24 1.64
N LYS A 77 -29.31 20.40 1.01
CA LYS A 77 -30.21 19.29 0.66
C LYS A 77 -29.53 18.14 -0.08
N ILE A 78 -28.77 18.45 -1.14
CA ILE A 78 -28.07 17.43 -1.93
C ILE A 78 -27.07 16.68 -1.06
N THR A 79 -26.28 17.41 -0.26
CA THR A 79 -25.30 16.80 0.65
C THR A 79 -25.97 15.94 1.72
N ALA A 80 -27.12 16.38 2.26
CA ALA A 80 -27.90 15.61 3.23
C ALA A 80 -28.36 14.28 2.64
N GLU A 81 -28.89 14.27 1.42
CA GLU A 81 -29.29 13.04 0.74
C GLU A 81 -28.12 12.09 0.47
N LEU A 82 -26.96 12.64 0.07
CA LEU A 82 -25.76 11.83 -0.14
C LEU A 82 -25.28 11.20 1.18
N VAL A 83 -25.28 11.95 2.27
CA VAL A 83 -24.90 11.46 3.60
C VAL A 83 -25.83 10.33 4.06
N THR A 84 -27.15 10.47 3.89
CA THR A 84 -28.12 9.49 4.38
C THR A 84 -28.24 8.29 3.45
N LYS A 85 -28.23 8.47 2.12
CA LYS A 85 -28.41 7.38 1.14
C LYS A 85 -27.12 6.65 0.76
N ILE A 86 -25.95 7.28 0.87
CA ILE A 86 -24.65 6.69 0.49
C ILE A 86 -23.85 6.24 1.73
N ILE A 87 -23.67 7.09 2.74
CA ILE A 87 -22.96 6.70 3.98
C ILE A 87 -23.89 5.93 4.93
N GLY A 88 -25.20 6.22 4.89
CA GLY A 88 -26.19 5.55 5.74
C GLY A 88 -26.39 6.19 7.10
N VAL A 89 -25.93 7.43 7.31
CA VAL A 89 -26.15 8.15 8.56
C VAL A 89 -27.65 8.26 8.83
N ASP A 90 -28.04 8.10 10.09
CA ASP A 90 -29.43 8.24 10.52
C ASP A 90 -29.99 9.61 10.08
N GLN A 91 -31.12 9.59 9.38
CA GLN A 91 -31.80 10.79 8.89
C GLN A 91 -32.11 11.77 10.02
N MET A 92 -32.38 11.27 11.24
CA MET A 92 -32.64 12.11 12.42
C MET A 92 -31.43 12.92 12.88
N ARG A 93 -30.23 12.58 12.40
CA ARG A 93 -28.97 13.28 12.70
C ARG A 93 -28.61 14.29 11.63
N VAL A 94 -29.35 14.38 10.53
CA VAL A 94 -29.01 15.21 9.36
C VAL A 94 -30.12 16.21 9.10
N VAL A 95 -29.75 17.49 9.14
CA VAL A 95 -30.64 18.63 8.86
C VAL A 95 -30.19 19.28 7.56
N ALA A 96 -31.08 19.27 6.58
CA ALA A 96 -30.88 19.95 5.31
C ALA A 96 -31.21 21.45 5.45
N LEU A 97 -30.30 22.30 5.00
CA LEU A 97 -30.45 23.75 4.95
C LEU A 97 -30.68 24.20 3.51
N GLU A 98 -31.57 25.19 3.33
CA GLU A 98 -31.82 25.83 2.05
C GLU A 98 -30.72 26.86 1.74
N VAL A 99 -30.22 26.86 0.51
CA VAL A 99 -29.23 27.84 0.07
C VAL A 99 -29.88 29.23 0.01
N GLY A 100 -29.22 30.22 0.60
CA GLY A 100 -29.67 31.61 0.67
C GLY A 100 -30.67 31.93 1.78
N GLN A 101 -31.15 30.93 2.53
CA GLN A 101 -32.07 31.17 3.66
C GLN A 101 -31.32 31.16 5.00
N PRO A 102 -31.46 32.21 5.83
CA PRO A 102 -30.88 32.23 7.16
C PRO A 102 -31.67 31.32 8.12
N VAL A 103 -30.95 30.53 8.91
CA VAL A 103 -31.52 29.64 9.94
C VAL A 103 -30.79 29.85 11.26
N GLU A 104 -31.53 29.92 12.37
CA GLU A 104 -30.93 30.03 13.70
C GLU A 104 -30.50 28.64 14.22
N ILE A 105 -29.22 28.50 14.56
CA ILE A 105 -28.63 27.28 15.10
C ILE A 105 -27.79 27.67 16.31
N ALA A 106 -28.13 27.15 17.49
CA ALA A 106 -27.37 27.37 18.73
C ALA A 106 -27.04 28.86 19.02
N GLY A 107 -28.02 29.75 18.85
CA GLY A 107 -27.87 31.20 19.11
C GLY A 107 -27.15 31.98 18.00
N VAL A 108 -26.81 31.35 16.87
CA VAL A 108 -26.14 31.98 15.73
C VAL A 108 -27.01 31.84 14.48
N GLN A 109 -27.16 32.91 13.71
CA GLN A 109 -27.81 32.82 12.40
C GLN A 109 -26.81 32.27 11.38
N VAL A 110 -27.16 31.19 10.70
CA VAL A 110 -26.32 30.50 9.71
C VAL A 110 -27.02 30.53 8.36
N THR A 111 -26.30 30.93 7.31
CA THR A 111 -26.80 30.91 5.93
C THR A 111 -25.87 30.07 5.05
N CYS A 112 -26.43 29.14 4.29
CA CYS A 112 -25.69 28.42 3.24
C CYS A 112 -25.61 29.29 1.97
N LEU A 113 -24.41 29.52 1.46
CA LEU A 113 -24.18 30.17 0.16
C LEU A 113 -23.63 29.14 -0.82
N ASP A 114 -23.97 29.24 -2.11
CA ASP A 114 -23.45 28.32 -3.12
C ASP A 114 -21.92 28.47 -3.25
N ALA A 115 -21.18 27.36 -3.18
CA ALA A 115 -19.71 27.38 -3.25
C ALA A 115 -19.16 27.27 -4.69
N ASN A 116 -20.01 27.04 -5.68
CA ASN A 116 -19.65 26.90 -7.09
C ASN A 116 -18.58 25.81 -7.38
N HIS A 117 -18.37 24.88 -6.43
CA HIS A 117 -17.35 23.84 -6.45
C HIS A 117 -17.86 22.54 -7.07
N CYS A 118 -18.81 21.87 -6.42
CA CYS A 118 -19.48 20.66 -6.92
C CYS A 118 -20.97 20.64 -6.48
N PRO A 119 -21.82 19.75 -7.02
CA PRO A 119 -23.24 19.71 -6.67
C PRO A 119 -23.49 19.57 -5.16
N GLY A 120 -24.22 20.52 -4.59
CA GLY A 120 -24.50 20.55 -3.14
C GLY A 120 -23.42 21.18 -2.28
N ALA A 121 -22.31 21.64 -2.86
CA ALA A 121 -21.27 22.34 -2.10
C ALA A 121 -21.72 23.74 -1.68
N VAL A 122 -21.53 24.05 -0.39
CA VAL A 122 -21.92 25.33 0.20
C VAL A 122 -20.82 25.94 1.07
N MET A 123 -20.77 27.26 1.09
CA MET A 123 -20.09 28.06 2.10
C MET A 123 -21.06 28.35 3.25
N PHE A 124 -20.57 28.48 4.47
CA PHE A 124 -21.39 28.85 5.63
C PHE A 124 -21.08 30.27 6.09
N LEU A 125 -22.10 31.13 6.09
CA LEU A 125 -22.05 32.47 6.65
C LEU A 125 -22.64 32.43 8.06
N PHE A 126 -21.82 32.71 9.06
CA PHE A 126 -22.18 32.75 10.48
C PHE A 126 -22.34 34.20 10.93
N CYS A 127 -23.54 34.59 11.34
CA CYS A 127 -23.86 35.91 11.90
C CYS A 127 -24.07 35.77 13.41
N GLY A 128 -23.07 36.20 14.18
CA GLY A 128 -23.07 36.18 15.64
C GLY A 128 -23.60 37.48 16.26
N GLN A 129 -23.58 37.54 17.59
CA GLN A 129 -23.97 38.74 18.34
C GLN A 129 -23.04 39.92 18.08
N GLY A 130 -23.55 41.14 18.30
CA GLY A 130 -22.78 42.37 18.14
C GLY A 130 -22.40 42.70 16.69
N GLY A 131 -23.08 42.11 15.71
CA GLY A 131 -22.81 42.34 14.28
C GLY A 131 -21.60 41.59 13.74
N TRP A 132 -21.08 40.59 14.47
CA TRP A 132 -19.94 39.78 14.02
C TRP A 132 -20.36 38.83 12.89
N ILE A 133 -19.56 38.76 11.83
CA ILE A 133 -19.80 37.91 10.66
C ILE A 133 -18.56 37.08 10.35
N GLY A 134 -18.74 35.76 10.23
CA GLY A 134 -17.71 34.81 9.80
C GLY A 134 -18.13 34.04 8.57
N LEU A 135 -17.21 33.78 7.64
CA LEU A 135 -17.47 33.01 6.43
C LEU A 135 -16.53 31.82 6.32
N HIS A 136 -17.09 30.60 6.33
CA HIS A 136 -16.33 29.38 6.06
C HIS A 136 -16.58 28.92 4.62
N THR A 137 -15.53 28.97 3.80
CA THR A 137 -15.64 28.70 2.36
C THR A 137 -15.72 27.22 2.01
N GLY A 138 -15.18 26.33 2.86
CA GLY A 138 -15.02 24.92 2.47
C GLY A 138 -14.07 24.83 1.28
N ASP A 139 -14.45 24.05 0.27
CA ASP A 139 -13.85 24.13 -1.07
C ASP A 139 -14.78 24.94 -1.98
N PHE A 140 -14.24 25.93 -2.68
CA PHE A 140 -15.05 26.84 -3.49
C PHE A 140 -14.35 27.30 -4.77
N ARG A 141 -15.15 27.65 -5.78
CA ARG A 141 -14.67 28.30 -7.02
C ARG A 141 -15.23 29.71 -7.13
N ALA A 142 -14.40 30.70 -6.85
CA ALA A 142 -14.74 32.10 -7.07
C ALA A 142 -15.11 32.36 -8.54
N SER A 143 -16.18 33.13 -8.71
CA SER A 143 -16.69 33.67 -9.96
C SER A 143 -17.34 35.02 -9.66
N ASP A 144 -17.53 35.88 -10.65
CA ASP A 144 -18.13 37.20 -10.45
C ASP A 144 -19.51 37.12 -9.77
N ARG A 145 -20.29 36.09 -10.12
CA ARG A 145 -21.59 35.81 -9.51
C ARG A 145 -21.46 35.43 -8.03
N LEU A 146 -20.54 34.52 -7.70
CA LEU A 146 -20.32 34.09 -6.32
C LEU A 146 -19.80 35.25 -5.47
N ILE A 147 -18.80 35.98 -5.97
CA ILE A 147 -18.20 37.13 -5.28
C ILE A 147 -19.29 38.17 -4.96
N SER A 148 -20.15 38.47 -5.94
CA SER A 148 -21.25 39.44 -5.78
C SER A 148 -22.34 38.98 -4.79
N SER A 149 -22.46 37.68 -4.52
CA SER A 149 -23.40 37.12 -3.54
C SER A 149 -22.89 37.17 -2.09
N VAL A 150 -21.60 37.43 -1.89
CA VAL A 150 -20.96 37.47 -0.57
C VAL A 150 -20.87 38.92 -0.08
N PRO A 151 -21.18 39.19 1.20
CA PRO A 151 -20.98 40.51 1.79
C PRO A 151 -19.54 41.02 1.60
N GLY A 152 -19.41 42.18 0.94
CA GLY A 152 -18.12 42.79 0.62
C GLY A 152 -17.71 43.92 1.56
N ASN A 153 -16.59 44.57 1.22
CA ASN A 153 -16.13 45.83 1.80
C ASN A 153 -15.94 45.83 3.34
N GLY A 154 -15.39 44.74 3.89
CA GLY A 154 -15.05 44.65 5.30
C GLY A 154 -16.21 44.29 6.22
N ALA A 155 -17.37 43.92 5.66
CA ALA A 155 -18.50 43.43 6.43
C ALA A 155 -18.20 42.10 7.16
N ILE A 156 -17.28 41.29 6.63
CA ILE A 156 -16.93 39.97 7.19
C ILE A 156 -15.71 40.11 8.11
N ASN A 157 -15.81 39.67 9.36
CA ASN A 157 -14.71 39.73 10.32
C ASN A 157 -13.68 38.63 10.06
N THR A 158 -14.11 37.37 9.98
CA THR A 158 -13.21 36.20 9.79
C THR A 158 -13.60 35.39 8.57
N VAL A 159 -12.62 35.04 7.73
CA VAL A 159 -12.79 34.10 6.61
C VAL A 159 -11.94 32.86 6.85
N TRP A 160 -12.57 31.68 6.84
CA TRP A 160 -11.88 30.40 6.68
C TRP A 160 -11.82 30.04 5.19
N LEU A 161 -10.64 30.21 4.60
CA LEU A 161 -10.40 30.25 3.17
C LEU A 161 -9.82 28.95 2.60
N ASP A 162 -10.42 28.42 1.54
CA ASP A 162 -9.79 27.42 0.66
C ASP A 162 -8.47 27.95 0.11
N THR A 163 -7.37 27.29 0.46
CA THR A 163 -6.01 27.64 0.03
C THR A 163 -5.39 26.60 -0.91
N THR A 164 -6.21 25.75 -1.55
CA THR A 164 -5.74 24.65 -2.43
C THR A 164 -4.76 25.12 -3.52
N TYR A 165 -5.05 26.25 -4.18
CA TYR A 165 -4.19 26.85 -5.21
C TYR A 165 -3.66 28.23 -4.78
N SER A 166 -3.14 28.32 -3.55
CA SER A 166 -2.56 29.57 -2.99
C SER A 166 -1.19 29.96 -3.56
N ASP A 167 -0.64 29.20 -4.51
CA ASP A 167 0.62 29.50 -5.20
C ASP A 167 0.34 30.16 -6.56
N SER A 168 0.99 31.28 -6.84
CA SER A 168 0.78 32.10 -8.04
C SER A 168 1.05 31.38 -9.36
N ARG A 169 1.73 30.22 -9.33
CA ARG A 169 1.91 29.35 -10.49
C ARG A 169 0.61 28.70 -10.96
N TYR A 170 -0.40 28.56 -10.10
CA TYR A 170 -1.69 27.95 -10.41
C TYR A 170 -2.75 28.99 -10.79
N SER A 171 -2.53 29.63 -11.93
CA SER A 171 -3.50 30.51 -12.58
C SER A 171 -4.03 29.79 -13.83
N HIS A 172 -5.01 28.92 -13.59
CA HIS A 172 -5.73 28.13 -14.60
C HIS A 172 -6.96 28.90 -15.11
N PRO A 173 -7.46 28.61 -16.33
CA PRO A 173 -8.61 29.30 -16.93
C PRO A 173 -9.89 29.19 -16.09
N THR A 174 -10.89 30.01 -16.44
CA THR A 174 -12.24 29.90 -15.88
C THR A 174 -12.88 28.55 -16.24
N LYS A 175 -13.93 28.16 -15.51
CA LYS A 175 -14.66 26.92 -15.83
C LYS A 175 -15.25 27.01 -17.24
N GLU A 176 -15.75 28.18 -17.61
CA GLU A 176 -16.38 28.47 -18.90
C GLU A 176 -15.36 28.36 -20.05
N GLU A 177 -14.16 28.92 -19.89
CA GLU A 177 -13.07 28.81 -20.86
C GLU A 177 -12.61 27.36 -21.05
N ALA A 178 -12.46 26.62 -19.96
CA ALA A 178 -12.08 25.21 -20.01
C ALA A 178 -13.18 24.33 -20.63
N LEU A 179 -14.46 24.58 -20.33
CA LEU A 179 -15.59 23.91 -20.99
C LEU A 179 -15.71 24.27 -22.47
N ALA A 180 -15.40 25.52 -22.84
CA ALA A 180 -15.32 25.92 -24.24
C ALA A 180 -14.21 25.18 -24.98
N ALA A 181 -13.04 24.99 -24.35
CA ALA A 181 -11.95 24.20 -24.90
C ALA A 181 -12.31 22.72 -25.07
N ILE A 182 -12.92 22.09 -24.06
CA ILE A 182 -13.44 20.72 -24.16
C ILE A 182 -14.40 20.60 -25.33
N GLY A 183 -15.32 21.56 -25.50
CA GLY A 183 -16.27 21.58 -26.61
C GLY A 183 -15.59 21.71 -27.98
N ARG A 184 -14.53 22.54 -28.12
CA ARG A 184 -13.76 22.63 -29.37
C ARG A 184 -13.04 21.33 -29.70
N ILE A 185 -12.28 20.78 -28.75
CA ILE A 185 -11.53 19.53 -28.91
C ILE A 185 -12.50 18.39 -29.25
N THR A 186 -13.67 18.37 -28.61
CA THR A 186 -14.72 17.37 -28.92
C THR A 186 -15.12 17.42 -30.39
N ARG A 187 -15.31 18.61 -30.98
CA ARG A 187 -15.66 18.73 -32.41
C ARG A 187 -14.51 18.31 -33.32
N GLU A 188 -13.29 18.69 -32.97
CA GLU A 188 -12.08 18.40 -33.75
C GLU A 188 -11.77 16.90 -33.78
N GLU A 189 -12.02 16.19 -32.67
CA GLU A 189 -11.71 14.76 -32.56
C GLU A 189 -12.88 13.84 -32.93
N ASN A 190 -14.07 14.40 -33.18
CA ASN A 190 -15.29 13.65 -33.48
C ASN A 190 -15.31 13.13 -34.92
N GLU A 191 -14.90 11.88 -35.07
CA GLU A 191 -14.95 11.09 -36.30
C GLU A 191 -15.90 9.90 -36.11
N PRO A 192 -16.39 9.26 -37.19
CA PRO A 192 -17.21 8.06 -37.08
C PRO A 192 -16.54 6.96 -36.23
N GLY A 193 -17.25 6.51 -35.20
CA GLY A 193 -16.77 5.49 -34.26
C GLY A 193 -15.94 6.03 -33.07
N THR A 194 -15.81 7.36 -32.92
CA THR A 194 -15.19 7.96 -31.73
C THR A 194 -16.08 7.82 -30.49
N ILE A 195 -15.47 7.48 -29.35
CA ILE A 195 -16.07 7.55 -28.01
C ILE A 195 -15.27 8.49 -27.10
N PHE A 196 -15.97 9.29 -26.29
CA PHE A 196 -15.37 10.24 -25.37
C PHE A 196 -15.47 9.75 -23.92
N VAL A 197 -14.42 9.96 -23.11
CA VAL A 197 -14.37 9.53 -21.71
C VAL A 197 -13.97 10.71 -20.82
N VAL A 198 -14.76 10.99 -19.78
CA VAL A 198 -14.45 12.01 -18.77
C VAL A 198 -14.25 11.35 -17.42
N GLY A 199 -13.10 11.63 -16.82
CA GLY A 199 -12.76 11.16 -15.47
C GLY A 199 -13.20 12.15 -14.41
N ALA A 200 -13.80 11.64 -13.34
CA ALA A 200 -14.23 12.41 -12.17
C ALA A 200 -13.89 11.70 -10.85
N TYR A 201 -13.75 12.48 -9.77
CA TYR A 201 -13.73 11.91 -8.41
C TYR A 201 -15.12 11.36 -8.04
N LYS A 202 -15.48 11.21 -6.76
CA LYS A 202 -16.83 10.75 -6.41
C LYS A 202 -17.93 11.69 -6.90
N LEU A 203 -17.66 12.99 -6.90
CA LEU A 203 -18.57 14.08 -7.26
C LEU A 203 -17.75 15.17 -7.97
N GLY A 204 -18.34 15.86 -8.95
CA GLY A 204 -17.66 16.89 -9.75
C GLY A 204 -17.38 16.44 -11.20
N LYS A 205 -17.12 17.42 -12.07
CA LYS A 205 -16.87 17.30 -13.52
C LYS A 205 -18.07 16.83 -14.35
N GLU A 206 -19.27 16.76 -13.79
CA GLU A 206 -20.50 16.42 -14.52
C GLU A 206 -20.73 17.38 -15.69
N CYS A 207 -20.46 18.67 -15.49
CA CYS A 207 -20.56 19.69 -16.54
C CYS A 207 -19.63 19.43 -17.73
N CYS A 208 -18.47 18.78 -17.54
CA CYS A 208 -17.60 18.39 -18.64
C CYS A 208 -18.26 17.29 -19.49
N ALA A 209 -18.89 16.30 -18.85
CA ALA A 209 -19.62 15.24 -19.56
C ALA A 209 -20.87 15.78 -20.27
N VAL A 210 -21.63 16.67 -19.61
CA VAL A 210 -22.78 17.37 -20.22
C VAL A 210 -22.33 18.17 -21.44
N ARG A 211 -21.23 18.92 -21.33
CA ARG A 211 -20.74 19.74 -22.44
C ARG A 211 -20.38 18.90 -23.67
N ILE A 212 -19.74 17.76 -23.49
CA ILE A 212 -19.40 16.84 -24.58
C ILE A 212 -20.68 16.24 -25.18
N SER A 213 -21.62 15.83 -24.32
CA SER A 213 -22.92 15.28 -24.74
C SER A 213 -23.72 16.26 -25.60
N GLU A 214 -23.77 17.53 -25.21
CA GLU A 214 -24.43 18.60 -25.96
C GLU A 214 -23.76 18.85 -27.31
N VAL A 215 -22.43 18.86 -27.36
CA VAL A 215 -21.67 19.07 -28.61
C VAL A 215 -21.88 17.92 -29.59
N LEU A 216 -21.94 16.68 -29.09
CA LEU A 216 -22.14 15.49 -29.92
C LEU A 216 -23.61 15.20 -30.25
N ASN A 217 -24.55 15.83 -29.53
CA ASN A 217 -25.95 15.43 -29.47
C ASN A 217 -26.11 13.91 -29.19
N ARG A 218 -25.30 13.38 -28.26
CA ARG A 218 -25.30 11.97 -27.85
C ARG A 218 -25.37 11.85 -26.32
N LYS A 219 -26.03 10.81 -25.83
CA LYS A 219 -26.23 10.59 -24.39
C LYS A 219 -24.92 10.23 -23.65
N VAL A 220 -24.92 10.44 -22.34
CA VAL A 220 -23.86 10.10 -21.38
C VAL A 220 -24.18 8.77 -20.72
N PHE A 221 -23.25 7.84 -20.82
CA PHE A 221 -23.25 6.61 -20.03
C PHE A 221 -22.56 6.84 -18.68
N ILE A 222 -23.18 6.31 -17.63
CA ILE A 222 -22.72 6.45 -16.25
C ILE A 222 -22.54 5.05 -15.67
N SER A 223 -21.36 4.76 -15.12
CA SER A 223 -21.08 3.46 -14.52
C SER A 223 -21.99 3.17 -13.31
N LYS A 224 -22.35 1.89 -13.10
CA LYS A 224 -23.29 1.46 -12.04
C LYS A 224 -22.92 1.98 -10.65
N ASN A 225 -21.63 2.05 -10.33
CA ASN A 225 -21.12 2.51 -9.04
C ASN A 225 -21.28 4.02 -8.82
N ARG A 226 -21.47 4.81 -9.89
CA ARG A 226 -21.66 6.27 -9.85
C ARG A 226 -23.11 6.67 -10.02
N ARG A 227 -23.92 5.81 -10.65
CA ARG A 227 -25.30 6.10 -11.03
C ARG A 227 -26.11 6.70 -9.88
N LYS A 228 -26.08 6.04 -8.72
CA LYS A 228 -26.79 6.48 -7.51
C LYS A 228 -26.39 7.89 -7.04
N ILE A 229 -25.11 8.25 -7.15
CA ILE A 229 -24.62 9.59 -6.75
C ILE A 229 -25.10 10.62 -7.77
N VAL A 230 -24.95 10.36 -9.07
CA VAL A 230 -25.38 11.30 -10.12
C VAL A 230 -26.88 11.56 -10.06
N ASP A 231 -27.68 10.51 -9.82
CA ASP A 231 -29.14 10.62 -9.71
C ASP A 231 -29.55 11.49 -8.52
N ILE A 232 -28.88 11.36 -7.36
CA ILE A 232 -29.13 12.22 -6.20
C ILE A 232 -28.73 13.66 -6.48
N CYS A 233 -27.59 13.88 -7.17
CA CYS A 233 -27.09 15.22 -7.44
C CYS A 233 -27.88 15.97 -8.51
N GLY A 234 -28.53 15.26 -9.44
CA GLY A 234 -29.29 15.86 -10.55
C GLY A 234 -28.43 16.70 -11.51
N ALA A 235 -27.11 16.58 -11.45
CA ALA A 235 -26.18 17.44 -12.19
C ALA A 235 -26.06 17.08 -13.69
N ILE A 236 -26.48 15.88 -14.08
CA ILE A 236 -26.64 15.48 -15.48
C ILE A 236 -28.15 15.34 -15.73
N PRO A 237 -28.75 16.14 -16.62
CA PRO A 237 -30.17 16.04 -16.95
C PRO A 237 -30.54 14.63 -17.39
N GLU A 238 -31.66 14.09 -16.88
CA GLU A 238 -32.10 12.71 -17.16
C GLU A 238 -32.23 12.43 -18.67
N ARG A 239 -32.67 13.43 -19.45
CA ARG A 239 -32.75 13.34 -20.92
C ARG A 239 -31.39 13.07 -21.61
N LEU A 240 -30.28 13.47 -20.99
CA LEU A 240 -28.93 13.28 -21.51
C LEU A 240 -28.32 11.96 -21.07
N ILE A 241 -28.99 11.19 -20.22
CA ILE A 241 -28.48 9.92 -19.72
C ILE A 241 -28.87 8.79 -20.66
N ALA A 242 -27.94 7.85 -20.88
CA ALA A 242 -28.17 6.63 -21.62
C ALA A 242 -28.80 5.51 -20.76
N ASP A 243 -29.85 4.88 -21.31
CA ASP A 243 -30.56 3.74 -20.72
C ASP A 243 -30.06 2.39 -21.29
N GLY A 244 -29.02 2.41 -22.13
CA GLY A 244 -28.46 1.26 -22.85
C GLY A 244 -27.17 1.62 -23.58
N GLU A 245 -26.84 0.91 -24.67
CA GLU A 245 -25.57 1.08 -25.41
C GLU A 245 -25.52 2.32 -26.34
N ASN A 246 -26.63 3.07 -26.45
CA ASN A 246 -26.69 4.27 -27.28
C ASN A 246 -26.18 5.52 -26.53
N TYR A 247 -24.86 5.67 -26.46
CA TYR A 247 -24.18 6.82 -25.86
C TYR A 247 -22.95 7.24 -26.67
N GLY A 248 -22.51 8.48 -26.48
CA GLY A 248 -21.28 9.02 -27.09
C GLY A 248 -20.23 9.46 -26.07
N VAL A 249 -20.60 9.48 -24.79
CA VAL A 249 -19.75 9.93 -23.69
C VAL A 249 -19.84 8.94 -22.54
N ILE A 250 -18.69 8.57 -21.98
CA ILE A 250 -18.59 7.75 -20.77
C ILE A 250 -18.14 8.67 -19.63
N PHE A 251 -18.96 8.78 -18.58
CA PHE A 251 -18.62 9.48 -17.36
C PHE A 251 -18.24 8.49 -16.26
N ASP A 252 -16.95 8.43 -15.91
CA ASP A 252 -16.43 7.39 -15.03
C ASP A 252 -15.41 7.93 -14.01
N ALA A 253 -14.88 7.04 -13.17
CA ALA A 253 -13.88 7.38 -12.17
C ALA A 253 -12.59 7.94 -12.81
N MET A 254 -11.98 8.94 -12.16
CA MET A 254 -10.73 9.57 -12.59
C MET A 254 -9.61 8.54 -12.78
N GLY A 255 -9.60 7.46 -11.98
CA GLY A 255 -8.65 6.36 -12.13
C GLY A 255 -8.75 5.60 -13.45
N ARG A 256 -9.92 5.57 -14.10
CA ARG A 256 -10.09 4.97 -15.44
C ARG A 256 -9.37 5.77 -16.51
N VAL A 257 -9.46 7.09 -16.45
CA VAL A 257 -8.73 7.98 -17.37
C VAL A 257 -7.24 7.96 -17.02
N GLY A 258 -6.92 8.12 -15.73
CA GLY A 258 -5.55 8.11 -15.22
C GLY A 258 -4.63 9.14 -15.89
N ASN A 259 -3.34 8.81 -16.02
CA ASN A 259 -2.33 9.70 -16.58
C ASN A 259 -1.85 9.29 -17.99
N SER A 260 -2.30 8.14 -18.50
CA SER A 260 -1.85 7.57 -19.77
C SER A 260 -3.04 7.23 -20.67
N PRO A 261 -3.00 7.55 -21.98
CA PRO A 261 -4.04 7.18 -22.94
C PRO A 261 -4.20 5.65 -23.11
N GLU A 262 -3.19 4.85 -22.76
CA GLU A 262 -3.25 3.38 -22.79
C GLU A 262 -4.32 2.82 -21.84
N ASN A 263 -4.67 3.53 -20.77
CA ASN A 263 -5.71 3.11 -19.82
C ASN A 263 -7.10 2.97 -20.48
N LEU A 264 -7.29 3.57 -21.65
CA LEU A 264 -8.53 3.55 -22.41
C LEU A 264 -8.47 2.61 -23.63
N ALA A 265 -7.39 1.85 -23.80
CA ALA A 265 -7.20 0.94 -24.93
C ALA A 265 -8.21 -0.22 -24.94
N ASP A 266 -8.80 -0.56 -23.78
CA ASP A 266 -9.88 -1.54 -23.67
C ASP A 266 -11.12 -1.16 -24.50
N LEU A 267 -11.37 0.14 -24.69
CA LEU A 267 -12.47 0.63 -25.52
C LEU A 267 -12.19 0.48 -27.02
N ILE A 268 -10.93 0.54 -27.44
CA ILE A 268 -10.56 0.18 -28.82
C ILE A 268 -10.82 -1.32 -29.06
N GLU A 269 -10.44 -2.16 -28.10
CA GLU A 269 -10.73 -3.60 -28.15
C GLU A 269 -12.24 -3.90 -28.15
N ALA A 270 -13.04 -3.02 -27.54
CA ALA A 270 -14.51 -3.09 -27.56
C ALA A 270 -15.16 -2.65 -28.88
N GLY A 271 -14.37 -2.23 -29.88
CA GLY A 271 -14.84 -1.94 -31.24
C GLY A 271 -14.99 -0.46 -31.58
N TYR A 272 -14.58 0.47 -30.71
CA TYR A 272 -14.50 1.88 -31.07
C TYR A 272 -13.27 2.14 -31.96
N SER A 273 -13.43 2.95 -33.02
CA SER A 273 -12.33 3.30 -33.93
C SER A 273 -11.34 4.26 -33.28
N LYS A 274 -11.82 5.08 -32.34
CA LYS A 274 -11.04 6.12 -31.66
C LYS A 274 -11.61 6.39 -30.27
N VAL A 275 -10.73 6.63 -29.30
CA VAL A 275 -11.11 6.93 -27.92
C VAL A 275 -10.45 8.22 -27.47
N VAL A 276 -11.25 9.16 -26.97
CA VAL A 276 -10.76 10.48 -26.53
C VAL A 276 -11.04 10.66 -25.05
N GLY A 277 -9.98 10.63 -24.24
CA GLY A 277 -10.04 10.87 -22.80
C GLY A 277 -9.85 12.34 -22.45
N PHE A 278 -10.64 12.85 -21.51
CA PHE A 278 -10.45 14.16 -20.89
C PHE A 278 -10.09 13.99 -19.41
N ARG A 279 -8.84 14.30 -19.08
CA ARG A 279 -8.36 14.45 -17.70
C ARG A 279 -8.50 15.92 -17.29
N CYS A 280 -9.62 16.24 -16.67
CA CYS A 280 -9.93 17.57 -16.16
C CYS A 280 -9.29 17.78 -14.77
N THR A 281 -8.23 18.57 -14.65
CA THR A 281 -7.53 18.81 -13.37
C THR A 281 -6.87 20.18 -13.30
N GLY A 282 -6.94 20.86 -12.15
CA GLY A 282 -6.26 22.15 -11.92
C GLY A 282 -4.73 22.06 -11.85
N TRP A 283 -4.19 20.85 -11.74
CA TRP A 283 -2.74 20.59 -11.66
C TRP A 283 -2.03 20.54 -13.03
N ALA A 284 -2.75 20.76 -14.14
CA ALA A 284 -2.14 20.79 -15.48
C ALA A 284 -1.29 22.07 -15.64
N ARG A 285 0.03 21.91 -15.82
CA ARG A 285 1.06 22.97 -15.78
C ARG A 285 1.01 23.92 -16.99
N LYS A 286 1.40 25.18 -16.76
CA LYS A 286 1.19 26.39 -17.59
C LYS A 286 1.99 26.53 -18.90
N GLU A 287 2.62 25.49 -19.46
CA GLU A 287 3.49 25.67 -20.64
C GLU A 287 2.78 25.49 -22.00
N SER A 288 1.53 24.99 -22.00
CA SER A 288 0.59 25.12 -23.13
C SER A 288 -0.81 24.82 -22.62
N CYS A 289 -1.82 25.48 -23.17
CA CYS A 289 -3.19 25.50 -22.66
C CYS A 289 -3.87 24.11 -22.60
N TRP A 290 -3.33 23.11 -23.29
CA TRP A 290 -3.81 21.73 -23.30
C TRP A 290 -2.66 20.80 -23.71
N ARG A 291 -2.36 19.78 -22.90
CA ARG A 291 -1.37 18.74 -23.26
C ARG A 291 -2.12 17.49 -23.70
N SER A 292 -1.86 17.03 -24.92
CA SER A 292 -2.36 15.74 -25.40
C SER A 292 -1.24 14.71 -25.38
N SER A 293 -1.62 13.46 -25.12
CA SER A 293 -0.77 12.29 -25.23
C SER A 293 -1.52 11.26 -26.08
N ARG A 294 -0.80 10.49 -26.90
CA ARG A 294 -1.39 9.56 -27.86
C ARG A 294 -0.91 8.15 -27.59
N TYR A 295 -1.80 7.20 -27.82
CA TYR A 295 -1.56 5.76 -27.92
C TYR A 295 -2.36 5.25 -29.14
N PRO A 296 -2.01 4.15 -29.81
CA PRO A 296 -2.77 3.69 -30.97
C PRO A 296 -4.28 3.64 -30.73
N GLY A 297 -5.05 4.46 -31.47
CA GLY A 297 -6.50 4.63 -31.32
C GLY A 297 -6.97 5.53 -30.16
N CYS A 298 -6.11 5.86 -29.19
CA CYS A 298 -6.47 6.63 -28.00
C CYS A 298 -5.74 7.99 -27.92
N VAL A 299 -6.47 9.03 -27.56
CA VAL A 299 -5.91 10.36 -27.28
C VAL A 299 -6.37 10.82 -25.90
N LEU A 300 -5.43 11.25 -25.05
CA LEU A 300 -5.73 11.77 -23.72
C LEU A 300 -5.37 13.24 -23.62
N TYR A 301 -6.37 14.08 -23.41
CA TYR A 301 -6.26 15.52 -23.19
C TYR A 301 -6.24 15.84 -21.70
N SER A 302 -5.17 16.46 -21.23
CA SER A 302 -5.10 17.08 -19.90
C SER A 302 -5.56 18.53 -19.98
N ILE A 303 -6.75 18.81 -19.42
CA ILE A 303 -7.37 20.13 -19.43
C ILE A 303 -7.22 20.76 -18.05
N PRO A 304 -6.73 22.01 -17.93
CA PRO A 304 -6.63 22.75 -16.66
C PRO A 304 -8.00 23.19 -16.10
N TYR A 305 -8.95 22.27 -16.03
CA TYR A 305 -10.27 22.46 -15.44
C TYR A 305 -10.24 22.12 -13.94
N SER A 306 -10.48 23.13 -13.11
CA SER A 306 -10.49 23.03 -11.65
C SER A 306 -11.85 23.45 -11.08
N GLU A 307 -12.28 22.77 -10.02
CA GLU A 307 -13.45 23.14 -9.22
C GLU A 307 -13.07 23.97 -7.99
N HIS A 308 -11.78 24.27 -7.81
CA HIS A 308 -11.31 25.23 -6.80
C HIS A 308 -10.84 26.52 -7.47
N SER A 309 -10.87 27.59 -6.69
CA SER A 309 -10.36 28.90 -7.07
C SER A 309 -8.88 28.86 -7.41
N SER A 310 -8.52 29.47 -8.54
CA SER A 310 -7.15 29.79 -8.91
C SER A 310 -6.57 30.86 -7.99
N PHE A 311 -5.24 31.04 -8.03
CA PHE A 311 -4.59 32.09 -7.24
C PHE A 311 -5.21 33.49 -7.47
N SER A 312 -5.45 33.87 -8.73
CA SER A 312 -6.03 35.17 -9.08
C SER A 312 -7.49 35.33 -8.65
N GLU A 313 -8.25 34.23 -8.67
CA GLU A 313 -9.64 34.23 -8.20
C GLU A 313 -9.70 34.34 -6.66
N LEU A 314 -8.79 33.68 -5.94
CA LEU A 314 -8.65 33.83 -4.49
C LEU A 314 -8.28 35.27 -4.10
N GLU A 315 -7.35 35.90 -4.82
CA GLU A 315 -7.04 37.32 -4.60
C GLU A 315 -8.25 38.22 -4.89
N ALA A 316 -8.97 38.01 -6.00
CA ALA A 316 -10.15 38.79 -6.34
C ALA A 316 -11.25 38.67 -5.26
N PHE A 317 -11.47 37.45 -4.77
CA PHE A 317 -12.39 37.18 -3.68
C PHE A 317 -12.01 37.95 -2.40
N LEU A 318 -10.74 37.88 -1.98
CA LEU A 318 -10.28 38.61 -0.79
C LEU A 318 -10.32 40.14 -0.98
N ARG A 319 -10.08 40.66 -2.20
CA ARG A 319 -10.18 42.10 -2.50
C ARG A 319 -11.60 42.63 -2.36
N HIS A 320 -12.60 41.80 -2.67
CA HIS A 320 -14.01 42.11 -2.50
C HIS A 320 -14.44 42.03 -1.05
N VAL A 321 -14.11 40.93 -0.36
CA VAL A 321 -14.56 40.70 1.02
C VAL A 321 -13.86 41.63 2.02
N ARG A 322 -12.54 41.85 1.85
CA ARG A 322 -11.68 42.64 2.75
C ARG A 322 -11.83 42.28 4.23
N PRO A 323 -11.70 41.00 4.62
CA PRO A 323 -11.99 40.59 5.98
C PRO A 323 -10.94 41.11 6.97
N THR A 324 -11.29 41.20 8.25
CA THR A 324 -10.31 41.56 9.30
C THR A 324 -9.24 40.48 9.48
N ARG A 325 -9.65 39.20 9.40
CA ARG A 325 -8.82 38.03 9.66
C ARG A 325 -9.09 36.91 8.64
N VAL A 326 -8.02 36.24 8.19
CA VAL A 326 -8.10 35.10 7.27
C VAL A 326 -7.40 33.89 7.88
N ILE A 327 -8.05 32.73 7.84
CA ILE A 327 -7.56 31.46 8.33
C ILE A 327 -7.60 30.47 7.16
N GLY A 328 -6.45 29.89 6.78
CA GLY A 328 -6.42 28.88 5.72
C GLY A 328 -7.09 27.59 6.17
N THR A 329 -7.76 26.88 5.27
CA THR A 329 -8.38 25.56 5.57
C THR A 329 -7.53 24.39 5.08
N VAL A 330 -6.56 24.64 4.20
CA VAL A 330 -5.71 23.61 3.58
C VAL A 330 -4.31 23.65 4.18
N GLY A 331 -3.76 22.49 4.55
CA GLY A 331 -2.42 22.39 5.15
C GLY A 331 -2.42 21.59 6.44
N LYS A 332 -1.31 20.88 6.70
CA LYS A 332 -1.18 19.95 7.83
C LYS A 332 -0.85 20.69 9.12
N THR A 333 -0.09 21.78 9.02
CA THR A 333 0.35 22.58 10.17
C THR A 333 -0.24 23.99 10.13
N LEU A 334 -0.29 24.63 11.29
CA LEU A 334 -0.68 26.04 11.39
C LEU A 334 0.24 26.94 10.55
N ALA A 335 1.56 26.69 10.57
CA ALA A 335 2.53 27.48 9.82
C ALA A 335 2.32 27.37 8.29
N GLU A 336 2.00 26.18 7.77
CA GLU A 336 1.67 26.00 6.36
C GLU A 336 0.44 26.81 5.95
N ARG A 337 -0.66 26.72 6.73
CA ARG A 337 -1.88 27.49 6.48
C ARG A 337 -1.61 28.99 6.52
N GLU A 338 -0.84 29.46 7.49
CA GLU A 338 -0.48 30.87 7.61
C GLU A 338 0.38 31.35 6.44
N ALA A 339 1.33 30.52 5.97
CA ALA A 339 2.14 30.84 4.79
C ALA A 339 1.28 30.92 3.51
N GLN A 340 0.34 30.00 3.34
CA GLN A 340 -0.57 30.00 2.19
C GLN A 340 -1.51 31.21 2.19
N VAL A 341 -2.09 31.55 3.35
CA VAL A 341 -2.87 32.78 3.51
C VAL A 341 -2.01 34.00 3.21
N THR A 342 -0.79 34.05 3.73
CA THR A 342 0.14 35.16 3.48
C THR A 342 0.49 35.30 2.00
N ALA A 343 0.60 34.20 1.26
CA ALA A 343 0.89 34.24 -0.17
C ALA A 343 -0.22 34.91 -0.99
N VAL A 344 -1.49 34.66 -0.65
CA VAL A 344 -2.65 35.22 -1.36
C VAL A 344 -3.03 36.60 -0.81
N ALA A 345 -3.00 36.75 0.52
CA ALA A 345 -3.32 38.00 1.20
C ALA A 345 -2.18 39.02 1.18
N GLY A 346 -0.95 38.63 0.83
CA GLY A 346 0.23 39.52 0.82
C GLY A 346 0.10 40.71 -0.14
N GLY A 347 -0.75 40.60 -1.16
CA GLY A 347 -1.13 41.73 -2.03
C GLY A 347 -2.21 42.66 -1.46
N ILE A 348 -2.83 42.28 -0.33
CA ILE A 348 -3.97 42.93 0.33
C ILE A 348 -3.57 43.11 1.81
N MET A 349 -2.82 44.18 2.12
CA MET A 349 -2.25 44.42 3.46
C MET A 349 -3.31 44.38 4.59
N LEU A 350 -3.46 43.24 5.28
CA LEU A 350 -4.38 43.07 6.42
C LEU A 350 -3.69 43.43 7.76
N PRO A 351 -4.37 44.13 8.70
CA PRO A 351 -3.77 44.61 9.95
C PRO A 351 -3.13 43.53 10.83
N GLU A 352 -3.77 42.37 11.02
CA GLU A 352 -3.26 41.29 11.87
C GLU A 352 -2.02 40.59 11.27
N HIS A 353 -1.95 40.50 9.94
CA HIS A 353 -0.84 39.85 9.25
C HIS A 353 0.40 40.75 9.17
N ARG A 354 0.23 42.08 9.29
CA ARG A 354 1.32 43.06 9.34
C ARG A 354 2.25 42.83 10.53
N GLY A 355 1.70 42.67 11.74
CA GLY A 355 2.48 42.46 12.96
C GLY A 355 3.23 41.13 13.00
N ARG A 356 2.68 40.06 12.38
CA ARG A 356 3.36 38.75 12.30
C ARG A 356 4.49 38.75 11.29
N LEU A 357 4.32 39.38 10.12
CA LEU A 357 5.40 39.53 9.13
C LEU A 357 6.57 40.32 9.70
N GLU A 358 6.31 41.40 10.44
CA GLU A 358 7.35 42.18 11.13
C GLU A 358 8.12 41.34 12.17
N SER A 359 7.44 40.43 12.88
CA SER A 359 8.10 39.48 13.79
C SER A 359 8.92 38.39 13.07
N TYR A 360 8.49 37.98 11.87
CA TYR A 360 9.15 36.93 11.07
C TYR A 360 10.37 37.48 10.30
N PHE A 361 10.31 38.75 9.87
CA PHE A 361 11.39 39.45 9.17
C PHE A 361 12.27 40.32 10.10
N GLY A 362 12.22 40.07 11.41
CA GLY A 362 13.12 40.68 12.41
C GLY A 362 14.62 40.36 12.22
N CYS A 363 14.99 39.52 11.24
CA CYS A 363 16.35 39.43 10.71
C CYS A 363 16.46 40.25 9.42
N ARG A 364 17.32 41.29 9.47
CA ARG A 364 17.54 42.33 8.45
C ARG A 364 17.49 41.85 6.99
N PRO A 365 16.96 42.67 6.06
CA PRO A 365 16.89 42.31 4.64
C PRO A 365 18.25 42.44 3.96
N SER A 366 18.74 41.36 3.34
CA SER A 366 19.81 41.44 2.35
C SER A 366 19.24 41.73 0.97
N LYS A 367 19.43 42.97 0.53
CA LYS A 367 19.46 43.49 -0.85
C LYS A 367 18.70 42.70 -1.93
N ALA A 368 17.59 43.31 -2.35
CA ALA A 368 16.94 43.08 -3.63
C ALA A 368 17.94 43.14 -4.80
N SER A 369 17.95 42.10 -5.64
CA SER A 369 18.52 42.18 -6.98
C SER A 369 17.44 42.60 -7.97
N ARG A 370 17.76 43.66 -8.71
CA ARG A 370 16.92 44.30 -9.72
C ARG A 370 16.54 43.34 -10.84
N CYS A 371 15.27 43.44 -11.22
CA CYS A 371 14.74 43.08 -12.52
C CYS A 371 15.62 43.67 -13.64
N SER A 372 16.05 42.84 -14.59
CA SER A 372 16.51 43.30 -15.89
C SER A 372 15.82 42.50 -17.00
N THR A 373 15.11 43.27 -17.80
CA THR A 373 14.50 42.96 -19.09
C THR A 373 15.55 42.48 -20.07
N VAL A 374 15.31 41.37 -20.77
CA VAL A 374 16.02 41.09 -22.04
C VAL A 374 15.02 40.62 -23.09
N LYS A 375 14.93 41.46 -24.14
CA LYS A 375 14.28 41.22 -25.43
C LYS A 375 14.99 40.09 -26.19
N GLY A 376 14.22 39.42 -27.05
CA GLY A 376 14.63 38.19 -27.73
C GLY A 376 15.74 38.30 -28.77
N ARG A 377 16.14 37.12 -29.27
CA ARG A 377 16.74 36.94 -30.59
C ARG A 377 16.57 35.48 -31.05
N GLN A 378 16.20 35.33 -32.31
CA GLN A 378 15.97 34.09 -33.05
C GLN A 378 17.27 33.34 -33.42
N LYS A 379 17.07 32.05 -33.78
CA LYS A 379 17.69 31.26 -34.87
C LYS A 379 18.86 30.33 -34.50
N LYS A 380 18.65 29.00 -34.58
CA LYS A 380 18.89 28.15 -35.78
C LYS A 380 18.67 26.67 -35.47
N GLU A 381 18.10 25.96 -36.45
CA GLU A 381 18.04 24.49 -36.58
C GLU A 381 19.44 23.89 -36.77
N ASN A 382 19.68 22.68 -36.25
CA ASN A 382 19.75 21.44 -37.04
C ASN A 382 20.11 20.19 -36.19
N ASP A 383 19.43 19.11 -36.55
CA ASP A 383 19.84 17.69 -36.64
C ASP A 383 20.07 16.81 -35.39
N GLU A 384 19.11 15.88 -35.24
CA GLU A 384 19.17 14.42 -34.97
C GLU A 384 20.30 13.85 -34.10
N VAL A 385 19.91 13.09 -33.04
CA VAL A 385 20.01 11.61 -32.99
C VAL A 385 19.11 11.10 -31.85
N ILE A 386 18.42 10.00 -32.17
CA ILE A 386 17.50 9.20 -31.35
C ILE A 386 18.25 8.57 -30.16
N ASP A 387 17.72 8.69 -28.95
CA ASP A 387 17.99 7.71 -27.89
C ASP A 387 16.68 7.21 -27.26
N LEU A 388 16.52 5.90 -27.34
CA LEU A 388 15.35 5.11 -27.00
C LEU A 388 15.50 4.57 -25.57
N THR A 389 15.17 5.36 -24.55
CA THR A 389 14.74 4.81 -23.24
C THR A 389 14.04 5.90 -22.41
N ASP A 390 12.71 5.93 -22.40
CA ASP A 390 12.00 6.53 -21.27
C ASP A 390 10.73 5.71 -20.97
N ASP A 391 10.92 4.70 -20.10
CA ASP A 391 9.85 3.93 -19.46
C ASP A 391 9.06 4.86 -18.50
N GLY A 392 8.18 5.66 -19.08
CA GLY A 392 7.23 6.54 -18.40
C GLY A 392 6.06 5.75 -17.80
N GLY A 393 6.36 5.03 -16.71
CA GLY A 393 5.43 4.13 -16.03
C GLY A 393 4.09 4.75 -15.61
N LEU A 394 3.04 3.97 -15.87
CA LEU A 394 1.69 4.04 -15.31
C LEU A 394 1.68 4.24 -13.77
N GLU A 395 0.86 5.18 -13.30
CA GLU A 395 0.35 5.20 -11.92
C GLU A 395 -1.08 4.65 -11.88
N SER A 396 -1.19 3.31 -11.89
CA SER A 396 -1.63 2.45 -10.78
C SER A 396 -2.57 3.05 -9.68
N PRO A 397 -3.73 2.44 -9.33
CA PRO A 397 -4.67 2.95 -8.31
C PRO A 397 -4.20 2.81 -6.85
N VAL A 398 -4.60 3.80 -6.04
CA VAL A 398 -4.89 3.78 -4.59
C VAL A 398 -3.74 3.49 -3.59
N LYS A 399 -3.12 4.58 -3.11
CA LYS A 399 -3.10 5.05 -1.70
C LYS A 399 -2.75 6.53 -1.74
N SER A 400 -3.50 7.39 -1.06
CA SER A 400 -3.14 8.82 -0.93
C SER A 400 -1.74 8.90 -0.31
N ILE A 401 -0.78 9.40 -1.08
CA ILE A 401 0.60 9.59 -0.63
C ILE A 401 0.56 10.55 0.57
N LYS A 402 0.83 10.03 1.77
CA LYS A 402 1.31 10.88 2.86
C LYS A 402 2.67 11.41 2.43
N GLU A 403 2.75 12.65 1.97
CA GLU A 403 4.04 13.35 1.97
C GLU A 403 4.53 13.37 3.42
N GLU A 404 5.58 12.61 3.69
CA GLU A 404 6.29 12.69 4.96
C GLU A 404 7.01 14.06 5.03
N PRO A 405 6.85 14.81 6.13
CA PRO A 405 7.64 16.02 6.33
C PRO A 405 9.13 15.65 6.34
N ARG A 406 10.01 16.57 5.91
CA ARG A 406 11.46 16.38 6.06
C ARG A 406 11.76 16.08 7.53
N LYS A 407 12.08 14.82 7.82
CA LYS A 407 12.35 14.32 9.17
C LYS A 407 13.63 14.97 9.69
N SER A 408 13.56 15.58 10.86
CA SER A 408 14.73 16.07 11.61
C SER A 408 15.75 14.93 11.79
N PHE A 409 17.05 15.27 11.77
CA PHE A 409 18.15 14.32 11.98
C PHE A 409 17.95 13.46 13.25
N CYS A 410 17.38 14.03 14.31
CA CYS A 410 17.06 13.30 15.55
C CYS A 410 15.96 12.24 15.39
N TYR A 411 14.98 12.44 14.49
CA TYR A 411 13.94 11.45 14.21
C TYR A 411 14.48 10.28 13.37
N ALA A 412 15.45 10.54 12.48
CA ALA A 412 16.13 9.50 11.71
C ALA A 412 16.98 8.58 12.60
N LEU A 413 17.61 9.12 13.66
CA LEU A 413 18.34 8.33 14.67
C LEU A 413 17.40 7.52 15.60
N ALA A 414 16.22 8.06 15.92
CA ALA A 414 15.26 7.40 16.83
C ALA A 414 14.40 6.31 16.17
N ASN A 415 14.28 6.30 14.83
CA ASN A 415 13.49 5.31 14.09
C ASN A 415 14.23 4.91 12.79
N PRO A 416 15.32 4.11 12.90
CA PRO A 416 16.23 3.83 11.79
C PRO A 416 15.56 3.08 10.63
N ILE A 417 14.45 2.39 10.89
CA ILE A 417 13.63 1.71 9.88
C ILE A 417 12.19 2.21 10.02
N PRO A 418 11.76 3.19 9.20
CA PRO A 418 10.40 3.70 9.26
C PRO A 418 9.35 2.64 8.90
N SER A 419 8.20 2.69 9.57
CA SER A 419 7.05 1.82 9.33
C SER A 419 6.56 1.91 7.89
N GLY A 420 6.31 0.77 7.25
CA GLY A 420 5.85 0.68 5.87
C GLY A 420 6.86 1.20 4.82
N SER A 421 8.12 1.44 5.20
CA SER A 421 9.17 1.86 4.26
C SER A 421 9.58 0.72 3.33
N LYS A 422 10.13 1.08 2.15
CA LYS A 422 10.73 0.10 1.22
C LYS A 422 11.82 -0.73 1.90
N THR A 423 12.61 -0.14 2.80
CA THR A 423 13.66 -0.85 3.54
C THR A 423 13.07 -1.89 4.50
N SER A 424 12.03 -1.53 5.25
CA SER A 424 11.29 -2.46 6.12
C SER A 424 10.71 -3.63 5.31
N ALA A 425 10.11 -3.32 4.17
CA ALA A 425 9.56 -4.33 3.26
C ALA A 425 10.65 -5.23 2.66
N THR A 426 11.81 -4.68 2.28
CA THR A 426 12.96 -5.46 1.79
C THR A 426 13.43 -6.47 2.83
N PHE A 427 13.62 -6.05 4.08
CA PHE A 427 14.00 -6.98 5.15
C PHE A 427 12.93 -8.02 5.45
N SER A 428 11.65 -7.68 5.32
CA SER A 428 10.56 -8.63 5.50
C SER A 428 10.53 -9.70 4.40
N VAL A 429 10.68 -9.30 3.12
CA VAL A 429 10.79 -10.26 2.00
C VAL A 429 12.08 -11.07 2.08
N MET A 430 13.21 -10.44 2.41
CA MET A 430 14.48 -11.14 2.62
C MET A 430 14.34 -12.17 3.75
N LYS A 431 13.74 -11.80 4.88
CA LYS A 431 13.59 -12.73 6.01
C LYS A 431 12.65 -13.89 5.68
N ALA A 432 11.54 -13.63 5.00
CA ALA A 432 10.65 -14.68 4.51
C ALA A 432 11.37 -15.66 3.57
N THR A 433 12.43 -15.21 2.88
CA THR A 433 13.25 -16.03 1.98
C THR A 433 14.35 -16.76 2.77
N LEU A 434 15.21 -16.02 3.48
CA LEU A 434 16.41 -16.47 4.21
C LEU A 434 16.07 -17.28 5.48
N GLY A 435 15.32 -18.37 5.33
CA GLY A 435 14.91 -19.27 6.41
C GLY A 435 15.80 -20.50 6.56
N ALA A 436 15.24 -21.59 7.10
CA ALA A 436 15.97 -22.85 7.29
C ALA A 436 16.39 -23.52 5.97
N GLY A 437 15.78 -23.17 4.83
CA GLY A 437 16.16 -23.68 3.51
C GLY A 437 17.62 -23.38 3.13
N ALA A 438 18.22 -22.32 3.69
CA ALA A 438 19.62 -21.98 3.51
C ALA A 438 20.59 -23.08 4.00
N LEU A 439 20.18 -23.81 5.05
CA LEU A 439 21.03 -24.80 5.71
C LEU A 439 21.29 -26.04 4.87
N SER A 440 20.44 -26.29 3.86
CA SER A 440 20.52 -27.46 2.98
C SER A 440 21.14 -27.16 1.62
N LEU A 441 21.45 -25.90 1.31
CA LEU A 441 21.94 -25.50 -0.02
C LEU A 441 23.31 -26.09 -0.38
N PRO A 442 24.31 -26.16 0.51
CA PRO A 442 25.60 -26.77 0.17
C PRO A 442 25.44 -28.25 -0.25
N TYR A 443 24.63 -29.01 0.49
CA TYR A 443 24.34 -30.40 0.16
C TYR A 443 23.50 -30.56 -1.11
N THR A 444 22.59 -29.62 -1.35
CA THR A 444 21.81 -29.58 -2.59
C THR A 444 22.74 -29.43 -3.80
N MET A 445 23.73 -28.54 -3.71
CA MET A 445 24.75 -28.37 -4.75
C MET A 445 25.69 -29.58 -4.86
N LEU A 446 26.02 -30.26 -3.76
CA LEU A 446 26.76 -31.53 -3.80
C LEU A 446 25.98 -32.63 -4.54
N SER A 447 24.66 -32.69 -4.30
CA SER A 447 23.79 -33.71 -4.86
C SER A 447 23.61 -33.52 -6.37
N ALA A 448 23.34 -32.28 -6.81
CA ALA A 448 23.15 -31.92 -8.21
C ALA A 448 24.45 -31.65 -9.01
N GLY A 449 25.56 -31.40 -8.33
CA GLY A 449 26.78 -30.83 -8.92
C GLY A 449 26.78 -29.30 -8.89
N VAL A 450 27.94 -28.68 -8.67
CA VAL A 450 28.03 -27.24 -8.38
C VAL A 450 27.49 -26.38 -9.52
N VAL A 451 27.92 -26.64 -10.77
CA VAL A 451 27.53 -25.80 -11.91
C VAL A 451 26.03 -25.87 -12.14
N LEU A 452 25.47 -27.08 -12.18
CA LEU A 452 24.05 -27.28 -12.39
C LEU A 452 23.22 -26.79 -11.20
N GLY A 453 23.71 -26.98 -9.97
CA GLY A 453 23.09 -26.44 -8.76
C GLY A 453 22.97 -24.91 -8.80
N VAL A 454 24.02 -24.19 -9.22
CA VAL A 454 23.98 -22.73 -9.40
C VAL A 454 23.00 -22.32 -10.50
N ILE A 455 22.98 -23.02 -11.64
CA ILE A 455 22.02 -22.77 -12.73
C ILE A 455 20.57 -22.93 -12.23
N LEU A 456 20.29 -24.01 -11.49
CA LEU A 456 18.97 -24.28 -10.90
C LEU A 456 18.60 -23.22 -9.86
N LEU A 457 19.54 -22.82 -9.00
CA LEU A 457 19.35 -21.76 -8.01
C LEU A 457 19.00 -20.43 -8.67
N THR A 458 19.75 -20.01 -9.69
CA THR A 458 19.48 -18.79 -10.46
C THR A 458 18.13 -18.87 -11.19
N THR A 459 17.83 -20.02 -11.79
CA THR A 459 16.54 -20.27 -12.46
C THR A 459 15.38 -20.12 -11.48
N MET A 460 15.51 -20.65 -10.26
CA MET A 460 14.49 -20.52 -9.23
C MET A 460 14.34 -19.07 -8.75
N ALA A 461 15.43 -18.32 -8.61
CA ALA A 461 15.36 -16.90 -8.29
C ALA A 461 14.59 -16.09 -9.36
N VAL A 462 14.80 -16.39 -10.65
CA VAL A 462 14.05 -15.79 -11.76
C VAL A 462 12.56 -16.15 -11.65
N PHE A 463 12.23 -17.41 -11.42
CA PHE A 463 10.83 -17.81 -11.24
C PHE A 463 10.17 -17.18 -10.02
N SER A 464 10.90 -17.05 -8.91
CA SER A 464 10.42 -16.35 -7.71
C SER A 464 10.10 -14.89 -8.04
N ILE A 465 11.00 -14.15 -8.70
CA ILE A 465 10.75 -12.77 -9.13
C ILE A 465 9.51 -12.68 -10.03
N LEU A 466 9.37 -13.58 -11.00
CA LEU A 466 8.21 -13.61 -11.90
C LEU A 466 6.92 -13.85 -11.13
N SER A 467 6.89 -14.90 -10.30
CA SER A 467 5.75 -15.23 -9.41
C SER A 467 5.35 -14.04 -8.56
N LEU A 468 6.32 -13.41 -7.89
CA LEU A 468 6.12 -12.28 -6.99
C LEU A 468 5.52 -11.07 -7.71
N VAL A 469 6.04 -10.72 -8.87
CA VAL A 469 5.51 -9.64 -9.70
C VAL A 469 4.09 -9.94 -10.18
N LEU A 470 3.80 -11.20 -10.53
CA LEU A 470 2.46 -11.63 -10.94
C LEU A 470 1.44 -11.54 -9.79
N ILE A 471 1.84 -11.88 -8.56
CA ILE A 471 1.00 -11.71 -7.36
C ILE A 471 0.71 -10.24 -7.12
N VAL A 472 1.74 -9.37 -7.13
CA VAL A 472 1.56 -7.92 -6.94
C VAL A 472 0.64 -7.34 -8.00
N ARG A 473 0.80 -7.74 -9.27
CA ARG A 473 -0.10 -7.34 -10.35
C ARG A 473 -1.53 -7.80 -10.09
N ALA A 474 -1.72 -9.03 -9.61
CA ALA A 474 -3.04 -9.57 -9.34
C ALA A 474 -3.74 -8.86 -8.17
N VAL A 475 -3.05 -8.64 -7.06
CA VAL A 475 -3.50 -7.87 -5.88
C VAL A 475 -3.87 -6.45 -6.31
N HIS A 476 -2.99 -5.79 -7.08
CA HIS A 476 -3.19 -4.43 -7.53
C HIS A 476 -4.37 -4.26 -8.51
N LYS A 477 -4.50 -5.17 -9.48
CA LYS A 477 -5.58 -5.12 -10.50
C LYS A 477 -6.94 -5.52 -9.93
N SER A 478 -6.97 -6.45 -8.98
CA SER A 478 -8.21 -6.90 -8.33
C SER A 478 -8.67 -5.99 -7.18
N GLY A 479 -7.75 -5.22 -6.58
CA GLY A 479 -8.01 -4.43 -5.38
C GLY A 479 -8.27 -5.28 -4.13
N LYS A 480 -7.90 -6.57 -4.13
CA LYS A 480 -8.06 -7.48 -3.00
C LYS A 480 -6.79 -7.52 -2.16
N GLU A 481 -6.92 -7.43 -0.83
CA GLU A 481 -5.78 -7.29 0.08
C GLU A 481 -5.19 -8.63 0.55
N THR A 482 -5.96 -9.73 0.44
CA THR A 482 -5.56 -11.08 0.88
C THR A 482 -5.58 -12.07 -0.27
N TYR A 483 -4.84 -13.18 -0.16
CA TYR A 483 -4.87 -14.26 -1.14
C TYR A 483 -6.25 -14.88 -1.28
N GLU A 484 -6.93 -15.04 -0.15
CA GLU A 484 -8.20 -15.74 -0.08
C GLU A 484 -9.29 -14.95 -0.78
N ASP A 485 -9.36 -13.64 -0.53
CA ASP A 485 -10.30 -12.76 -1.21
C ASP A 485 -9.99 -12.65 -2.71
N LEU A 486 -8.70 -12.70 -3.10
CA LEU A 486 -8.28 -12.73 -4.50
C LEU A 486 -8.78 -13.99 -5.20
N VAL A 487 -8.49 -15.17 -4.65
CA VAL A 487 -8.88 -16.47 -5.24
C VAL A 487 -10.40 -16.61 -5.28
N ASP A 488 -11.10 -16.27 -4.20
CA ASP A 488 -12.58 -16.30 -4.13
C ASP A 488 -13.19 -15.41 -5.21
N SER A 489 -12.59 -14.25 -5.48
CA SER A 489 -13.09 -13.33 -6.51
C SER A 489 -12.84 -13.78 -7.95
N LEU A 490 -11.79 -14.56 -8.19
CA LEU A 490 -11.39 -15.00 -9.54
C LEU A 490 -11.96 -16.36 -9.93
N PHE A 491 -11.94 -17.32 -9.01
CA PHE A 491 -12.30 -18.71 -9.29
C PHE A 491 -13.51 -19.19 -8.48
N GLY A 492 -13.97 -18.39 -7.51
CA GLY A 492 -15.04 -18.78 -6.61
C GLY A 492 -14.56 -19.65 -5.44
N ARG A 493 -15.48 -19.82 -4.49
CA ARG A 493 -15.18 -20.31 -3.13
C ARG A 493 -14.63 -21.73 -3.04
N ARG A 494 -15.01 -22.61 -3.98
CA ARG A 494 -14.54 -24.01 -4.01
C ARG A 494 -13.03 -24.07 -4.25
N TRP A 495 -12.54 -23.31 -5.23
CA TRP A 495 -11.12 -23.17 -5.52
C TRP A 495 -10.40 -22.35 -4.44
N GLY A 496 -11.10 -21.40 -3.80
CA GLY A 496 -10.66 -20.73 -2.58
C GLY A 496 -10.22 -21.69 -1.50
N TYR A 497 -11.04 -22.68 -1.13
CA TYR A 497 -10.68 -23.67 -0.10
C TYR A 497 -9.47 -24.53 -0.48
N LEU A 498 -9.34 -24.93 -1.74
CA LEU A 498 -8.19 -25.73 -2.19
C LEU A 498 -6.88 -24.94 -2.11
N TYR A 499 -6.90 -23.67 -2.54
CA TYR A 499 -5.73 -22.80 -2.45
C TYR A 499 -5.36 -22.48 -0.99
N GLN A 500 -6.38 -22.25 -0.14
CA GLN A 500 -6.21 -22.08 1.30
C GLN A 500 -5.59 -23.32 1.97
N LEU A 501 -5.96 -24.53 1.54
CA LEU A 501 -5.34 -25.76 2.03
C LEU A 501 -3.86 -25.82 1.66
N ALA A 502 -3.49 -25.46 0.43
CA ALA A 502 -2.08 -25.39 0.02
C ALA A 502 -1.31 -24.35 0.87
N MET A 503 -1.86 -23.14 1.03
CA MET A 503 -1.27 -22.09 1.89
C MET A 503 -1.11 -22.57 3.34
N PHE A 504 -2.12 -23.25 3.88
CA PHE A 504 -2.06 -23.84 5.21
C PHE A 504 -0.93 -24.86 5.30
N ILE A 505 -0.90 -25.88 4.42
CA ILE A 505 0.14 -26.93 4.41
C ILE A 505 1.54 -26.30 4.33
N PHE A 506 1.72 -25.30 3.45
CA PHE A 506 3.00 -24.63 3.26
C PHE A 506 3.48 -23.92 4.53
N CYS A 507 2.68 -22.97 5.00
CA CYS A 507 3.07 -22.11 6.10
C CYS A 507 3.08 -22.87 7.44
N PHE A 508 2.09 -23.73 7.69
CA PHE A 508 2.03 -24.58 8.88
C PHE A 508 3.20 -25.57 8.93
N GLY A 509 3.47 -26.27 7.83
CA GLY A 509 4.57 -27.24 7.75
C GLY A 509 5.93 -26.58 7.98
N THR A 510 6.13 -25.39 7.40
CA THR A 510 7.35 -24.60 7.61
C THR A 510 7.48 -24.14 9.06
N ALA A 511 6.39 -23.72 9.71
CA ALA A 511 6.40 -23.34 11.12
C ALA A 511 6.80 -24.53 12.02
N ALA A 512 6.23 -25.72 11.78
CA ALA A 512 6.59 -26.92 12.54
C ALA A 512 8.10 -27.26 12.38
N VAL A 513 8.62 -27.17 11.15
CA VAL A 513 10.05 -27.34 10.87
C VAL A 513 10.90 -26.38 11.68
N TYR A 514 10.55 -25.10 11.74
CA TYR A 514 11.34 -24.11 12.47
C TYR A 514 11.45 -24.38 13.97
N ILE A 515 10.42 -24.97 14.60
CA ILE A 515 10.50 -25.39 16.02
C ILE A 515 11.59 -26.46 16.18
N VAL A 516 11.62 -27.47 15.29
CA VAL A 516 12.64 -28.53 15.32
C VAL A 516 14.03 -27.94 15.08
N VAL A 517 14.19 -27.10 14.06
CA VAL A 517 15.50 -26.53 13.72
C VAL A 517 16.02 -25.64 14.84
N ILE A 518 15.18 -24.85 15.53
CA ILE A 518 15.65 -24.02 16.65
C ILE A 518 16.25 -24.90 17.77
N TYR A 519 15.66 -26.06 18.08
CA TYR A 519 16.26 -27.00 19.02
C TYR A 519 17.58 -27.56 18.51
N ASP A 520 17.62 -28.03 17.26
CA ASP A 520 18.83 -28.62 16.67
C ASP A 520 20.00 -27.63 16.59
N VAL A 521 19.70 -26.33 16.48
CA VAL A 521 20.69 -25.24 16.47
C VAL A 521 21.13 -24.89 17.90
N VAL A 522 20.22 -24.77 18.85
CA VAL A 522 20.57 -24.25 20.18
C VAL A 522 21.14 -25.35 21.08
N SER A 523 20.66 -26.59 20.94
CA SER A 523 21.07 -27.71 21.81
C SER A 523 22.59 -27.94 21.81
N PRO A 524 23.30 -28.04 20.67
CA PRO A 524 24.76 -28.22 20.66
C PRO A 524 25.52 -27.10 21.37
N VAL A 525 25.05 -25.85 21.25
CA VAL A 525 25.66 -24.69 21.93
C VAL A 525 25.45 -24.75 23.43
N THR A 526 24.25 -25.17 23.88
CA THR A 526 23.97 -25.33 25.31
C THR A 526 24.81 -26.42 25.95
N VAL A 527 24.98 -27.55 25.26
CA VAL A 527 25.85 -28.65 25.70
C VAL A 527 27.30 -28.17 25.78
N HIS A 528 27.77 -27.42 24.80
CA HIS A 528 29.13 -26.87 24.82
C HIS A 528 29.34 -25.86 25.96
N ALA A 529 28.38 -24.97 26.22
CA ALA A 529 28.50 -23.91 27.21
C ALA A 529 28.33 -24.40 28.66
N PHE A 530 27.50 -25.41 28.89
CA PHE A 530 27.09 -25.83 30.24
C PHE A 530 27.45 -27.29 30.57
N GLY A 531 27.98 -28.07 29.62
CA GLY A 531 28.33 -29.48 29.77
C GLY A 531 27.13 -30.43 29.72
N GLU A 532 27.39 -31.72 29.45
CA GLU A 532 26.38 -32.79 29.42
C GLU A 532 26.04 -33.29 30.85
N SER A 533 25.57 -32.41 31.74
CA SER A 533 25.11 -32.83 33.07
C SER A 533 23.57 -32.93 33.16
N PRO A 534 22.97 -34.10 32.88
CA PRO A 534 21.51 -34.26 32.91
C PRO A 534 20.91 -34.07 34.31
N GLU A 535 21.69 -34.19 35.40
CA GLU A 535 21.21 -34.03 36.78
C GLU A 535 20.99 -32.56 37.21
N SER A 536 21.49 -31.60 36.44
CA SER A 536 21.30 -30.19 36.73
C SER A 536 19.95 -29.68 36.22
N TRP A 537 19.35 -28.69 36.92
CA TRP A 537 18.07 -28.10 36.49
C TRP A 537 18.14 -27.51 35.08
N TYR A 538 19.31 -26.98 34.68
CA TYR A 538 19.54 -26.44 33.34
C TYR A 538 19.73 -27.55 32.29
N GLY A 539 20.33 -28.68 32.64
CA GLY A 539 20.42 -29.86 31.77
C GLY A 539 19.02 -30.39 31.40
N HIS A 540 18.14 -30.55 32.39
CA HIS A 540 16.76 -30.94 32.15
C HIS A 540 15.96 -29.93 31.32
N LEU A 541 16.20 -28.62 31.48
CA LEU A 541 15.45 -27.59 30.77
C LEU A 541 15.98 -27.30 29.36
N LEU A 542 17.30 -27.28 29.16
CA LEU A 542 17.95 -26.82 27.93
C LEU A 542 18.37 -27.95 26.99
N VAL A 543 18.68 -29.14 27.51
CA VAL A 543 19.11 -30.29 26.69
C VAL A 543 17.92 -31.15 26.29
N ASN A 544 16.90 -31.27 27.14
CA ASN A 544 15.70 -32.03 26.80
C ASN A 544 14.87 -31.33 25.73
N ARG A 545 14.69 -31.99 24.58
CA ARG A 545 13.93 -31.47 23.42
C ARG A 545 12.54 -30.99 23.77
N LEU A 546 11.80 -31.73 24.61
CA LEU A 546 10.43 -31.38 24.99
C LEU A 546 10.41 -30.08 25.80
N TRP A 547 11.21 -29.99 26.86
CA TRP A 547 11.21 -28.83 27.76
C TRP A 547 11.75 -27.58 27.07
N PHE A 548 12.85 -27.69 26.33
CA PHE A 548 13.42 -26.57 25.59
C PHE A 548 12.45 -26.02 24.54
N SER A 549 11.90 -26.92 23.70
CA SER A 549 10.98 -26.50 22.63
C SER A 549 9.70 -25.91 23.21
N THR A 550 9.21 -26.41 24.35
CA THR A 550 8.06 -25.84 25.08
C THR A 550 8.37 -24.42 25.55
N LEU A 551 9.51 -24.22 26.21
CA LEU A 551 9.94 -22.93 26.73
C LEU A 551 10.04 -21.89 25.61
N VAL A 552 10.77 -22.20 24.54
CA VAL A 552 10.96 -21.30 23.40
C VAL A 552 9.63 -21.01 22.71
N THR A 553 8.77 -22.01 22.54
CA THR A 553 7.46 -21.82 21.91
C THR A 553 6.57 -20.86 22.72
N LEU A 554 6.48 -21.05 24.04
CA LEU A 554 5.62 -20.23 24.90
C LEU A 554 6.15 -18.81 25.15
N VAL A 555 7.47 -18.66 25.32
CA VAL A 555 8.09 -17.40 25.73
C VAL A 555 8.50 -16.53 24.55
N VAL A 556 8.86 -17.15 23.41
CA VAL A 556 9.40 -16.43 22.25
C VAL A 556 8.45 -16.52 21.07
N LEU A 557 8.16 -17.72 20.57
CA LEU A 557 7.47 -17.88 19.28
C LEU A 557 5.99 -17.47 19.34
N LEU A 558 5.28 -17.84 20.41
CA LEU A 558 3.86 -17.52 20.58
C LEU A 558 3.64 -16.01 20.71
N PRO A 559 4.31 -15.26 21.63
CA PRO A 559 4.11 -13.81 21.73
C PRO A 559 4.40 -13.06 20.42
N LEU A 560 5.44 -13.45 19.69
CA LEU A 560 5.79 -12.86 18.39
C LEU A 560 4.70 -13.14 17.33
N SER A 561 4.10 -14.33 17.36
CA SER A 561 3.04 -14.73 16.42
C SER A 561 1.68 -14.10 16.73
N LEU A 562 1.48 -13.57 17.94
CA LEU A 562 0.26 -12.87 18.36
C LEU A 562 0.24 -11.39 17.95
N MET A 563 1.33 -10.87 17.40
CA MET A 563 1.36 -9.50 16.88
C MET A 563 0.35 -9.33 15.73
N LYS A 564 -0.10 -8.10 15.48
CA LYS A 564 -1.23 -7.86 14.57
C LYS A 564 -0.82 -7.69 13.11
N THR A 565 0.33 -7.09 12.83
CA THR A 565 0.80 -6.72 11.48
C THR A 565 2.25 -7.12 11.26
N ILE A 566 2.64 -7.34 10.01
CA ILE A 566 4.02 -7.72 9.67
C ILE A 566 5.00 -6.59 10.00
N ASP A 567 4.61 -5.33 9.82
CA ASP A 567 5.46 -4.17 10.18
C ASP A 567 5.76 -4.09 11.70
N SER A 568 4.95 -4.72 12.55
CA SER A 568 5.20 -4.74 14.00
C SER A 568 6.48 -5.51 14.38
N ILE A 569 6.92 -6.46 13.53
CA ILE A 569 8.14 -7.26 13.73
C ILE A 569 9.32 -6.78 12.86
N ARG A 570 9.26 -5.58 12.26
CA ARG A 570 10.28 -5.09 11.30
C ARG A 570 11.72 -5.10 11.81
N TYR A 571 11.94 -4.83 13.08
CA TYR A 571 13.28 -4.87 13.68
C TYR A 571 13.79 -6.30 13.83
N LEU A 572 12.89 -7.23 14.15
CA LEU A 572 13.21 -8.65 14.23
C LEU A 572 13.51 -9.22 12.83
N THR A 573 12.76 -8.83 11.80
CA THR A 573 13.03 -9.26 10.42
C THR A 573 14.33 -8.68 9.88
N CYS A 574 14.67 -7.43 10.24
CA CYS A 574 15.97 -6.84 9.96
C CYS A 574 17.11 -7.60 10.66
N ALA A 575 17.03 -7.74 12.00
CA ALA A 575 18.06 -8.43 12.78
C ALA A 575 18.26 -9.87 12.28
N GLY A 576 17.17 -10.61 12.07
CA GLY A 576 17.23 -11.97 11.54
C GLY A 576 17.77 -12.07 10.11
N SER A 577 17.59 -11.03 9.27
CA SER A 577 18.20 -10.98 7.93
C SER A 577 19.71 -10.76 8.01
N VAL A 578 20.17 -9.85 8.88
CA VAL A 578 21.61 -9.62 9.12
C VAL A 578 22.26 -10.88 9.71
N CYS A 579 21.61 -11.52 10.67
CA CYS A 579 22.08 -12.78 11.26
C CYS A 579 22.14 -13.93 10.24
N ALA A 580 21.23 -13.99 9.27
CA ALA A 580 21.32 -14.98 8.19
C ALA A 580 22.61 -14.82 7.38
N CYS A 581 22.95 -13.58 7.00
CA CYS A 581 24.19 -13.29 6.27
C CYS A 581 25.47 -13.61 7.05
N PHE A 582 25.40 -13.90 8.36
CA PHE A 582 26.56 -14.30 9.15
C PHE A 582 27.16 -15.63 8.67
N LEU A 583 26.34 -16.52 8.08
CA LEU A 583 26.81 -17.77 7.49
C LEU A 583 27.83 -17.55 6.37
N ILE A 584 27.75 -16.43 5.62
CA ILE A 584 28.81 -16.03 4.67
C ILE A 584 30.13 -15.81 5.40
N ILE A 585 30.12 -15.05 6.50
CA ILE A 585 31.31 -14.78 7.31
C ILE A 585 31.88 -16.10 7.84
N THR A 586 31.02 -16.99 8.33
CA THR A 586 31.42 -18.31 8.80
C THR A 586 32.06 -19.13 7.68
N SER A 587 31.49 -19.13 6.48
CA SER A 587 32.02 -19.89 5.34
C SER A 587 33.41 -19.40 4.92
N ILE A 588 33.63 -18.07 4.91
CA ILE A 588 34.92 -17.44 4.61
C ILE A 588 35.93 -17.76 5.73
N TYR A 589 35.52 -17.62 6.99
CA TYR A 589 36.36 -17.93 8.16
C TYR A 589 36.82 -19.39 8.12
N VAL A 590 35.88 -20.31 7.90
CA VAL A 590 36.16 -21.74 7.81
C VAL A 590 37.19 -22.03 6.70
N LEU A 591 36.97 -21.46 5.51
CA LEU A 591 37.87 -21.69 4.39
C LEU A 591 39.25 -21.08 4.63
N GLY A 592 39.32 -19.88 5.21
CA GLY A 592 40.58 -19.21 5.53
C GLY A 592 41.36 -19.90 6.65
N ARG A 593 40.68 -20.47 7.65
CA ARG A 593 41.31 -21.12 8.81
C ARG A 593 41.72 -22.56 8.55
N TYR A 594 40.88 -23.32 7.86
CA TYR A 594 41.02 -24.77 7.69
C TYR A 594 41.37 -25.19 6.25
N GLY A 595 41.33 -24.26 5.29
CA GLY A 595 41.65 -24.53 3.89
C GLY A 595 40.53 -25.25 3.13
N VAL A 596 40.79 -25.53 1.86
CA VAL A 596 39.92 -26.32 0.99
C VAL A 596 39.91 -27.77 1.45
N SER A 597 38.73 -28.41 1.46
CA SER A 597 38.63 -29.83 1.82
C SER A 597 39.41 -30.69 0.83
N PRO A 598 40.26 -31.64 1.29
CA PRO A 598 40.95 -32.59 0.40
C PRO A 598 40.00 -33.46 -0.41
N THR A 599 38.76 -33.62 0.06
CA THR A 599 37.72 -34.39 -0.63
C THR A 599 36.98 -33.58 -1.69
N PHE A 600 37.22 -32.26 -1.78
CA PHE A 600 36.66 -31.43 -2.83
C PHE A 600 37.40 -31.69 -4.14
N THR A 601 36.73 -32.30 -5.11
CA THR A 601 37.33 -32.69 -6.39
C THR A 601 36.64 -32.01 -7.56
N SER A 602 37.33 -31.93 -8.71
CA SER A 602 36.78 -31.39 -9.96
C SER A 602 35.51 -32.12 -10.43
N THR A 603 35.35 -33.38 -10.05
CA THR A 603 34.14 -34.17 -10.37
C THR A 603 32.87 -33.62 -9.72
N MET A 604 32.99 -32.91 -8.58
CA MET A 604 31.86 -32.28 -7.91
C MET A 604 31.35 -31.05 -8.67
N LEU A 605 32.18 -30.42 -9.52
CA LEU A 605 31.76 -29.29 -10.35
C LEU A 605 30.75 -29.74 -11.42
N TRP A 606 31.05 -30.88 -12.07
CA TRP A 606 30.34 -31.44 -13.21
C TRP A 606 29.86 -32.87 -12.94
N LYS A 607 29.15 -33.05 -11.82
CA LYS A 607 28.55 -34.34 -11.47
C LYS A 607 27.42 -34.64 -12.44
N SER A 608 27.42 -35.83 -13.07
CA SER A 608 26.24 -36.32 -13.80
C SER A 608 25.14 -36.66 -12.80
N ALA A 609 24.24 -35.72 -12.55
CA ALA A 609 23.13 -35.90 -11.63
C ALA A 609 22.01 -36.72 -12.30
N ASP A 610 21.54 -37.74 -11.61
CA ASP A 610 20.33 -38.47 -11.99
C ASP A 610 19.09 -37.58 -11.82
N LEU A 611 17.99 -37.96 -12.47
CA LEU A 611 16.76 -37.17 -12.48
C LEU A 611 16.16 -36.96 -11.08
N GLY A 612 16.30 -37.95 -10.18
CA GLY A 612 15.80 -37.84 -8.80
C GLY A 612 16.55 -36.76 -8.02
N SER A 613 17.88 -36.77 -8.07
CA SER A 613 18.74 -35.75 -7.46
C SER A 613 18.41 -34.34 -7.96
N LEU A 614 18.13 -34.19 -9.27
CA LEU A 614 17.76 -32.89 -9.86
C LEU A 614 16.41 -32.39 -9.38
N VAL A 615 15.41 -33.26 -9.32
CA VAL A 615 14.07 -32.92 -8.83
C VAL A 615 14.11 -32.56 -7.34
N SER A 616 14.86 -33.32 -6.53
CA SER A 616 15.04 -33.03 -5.11
C SER A 616 15.75 -31.69 -4.88
N ALA A 617 16.77 -31.37 -5.68
CA ALA A 617 17.43 -30.07 -5.65
C ALA A 617 16.48 -28.93 -6.05
N PHE A 618 15.69 -29.12 -7.10
CA PHE A 618 14.70 -28.13 -7.53
C PHE A 618 13.63 -27.88 -6.45
N ASN A 619 13.11 -28.93 -5.81
CA ASN A 619 12.17 -28.81 -4.68
C ASN A 619 12.76 -28.04 -3.50
N THR A 620 14.02 -28.32 -3.17
CA THR A 620 14.72 -27.62 -2.08
C THR A 620 14.86 -26.13 -2.40
N TYR A 621 15.17 -25.76 -3.65
CA TYR A 621 15.20 -24.35 -4.07
C TYR A 621 13.81 -23.71 -4.13
N ILE A 622 12.77 -24.44 -4.55
CA ILE A 622 11.38 -23.95 -4.46
C ILE A 622 11.08 -23.55 -3.03
N PHE A 623 11.35 -24.45 -2.07
CA PHE A 623 11.15 -24.17 -0.65
C PHE A 623 12.00 -22.96 -0.19
N ALA A 624 13.28 -22.90 -0.55
CA ALA A 624 14.19 -21.85 -0.11
C ALA A 624 13.82 -20.45 -0.64
N PHE A 625 13.14 -20.36 -1.79
CA PHE A 625 12.68 -19.10 -2.39
C PHE A 625 11.17 -18.84 -2.20
N ALA A 626 10.46 -19.72 -1.50
CA ALA A 626 9.02 -19.62 -1.33
C ALA A 626 8.65 -18.61 -0.23
N ASN A 627 8.37 -17.38 -0.64
CA ASN A 627 7.95 -16.27 0.22
C ASN A 627 6.62 -15.63 -0.23
N GLN A 628 6.03 -16.16 -1.31
CA GLN A 628 4.79 -15.71 -1.93
C GLN A 628 3.66 -15.47 -0.92
N PRO A 629 3.44 -16.34 0.09
CA PRO A 629 2.37 -16.15 1.08
C PRO A 629 2.35 -14.80 1.77
N ASN A 630 3.49 -14.11 1.89
CA ASN A 630 3.62 -12.87 2.64
C ASN A 630 3.40 -11.60 1.80
N ILE A 631 3.28 -11.76 0.49
CA ILE A 631 3.46 -10.65 -0.46
C ILE A 631 2.27 -9.70 -0.52
N PRO A 632 1.00 -10.17 -0.52
CA PRO A 632 -0.14 -9.29 -0.43
C PRO A 632 -0.10 -8.40 0.81
N GLU A 633 0.26 -8.97 1.97
CA GLU A 633 0.36 -8.26 3.24
C GLU A 633 1.51 -7.25 3.23
N ILE A 634 2.71 -7.65 2.79
CA ILE A 634 3.85 -6.72 2.69
C ILE A 634 3.55 -5.58 1.69
N PHE A 635 2.86 -5.89 0.59
CA PHE A 635 2.48 -4.89 -0.40
C PHE A 635 1.44 -3.90 0.13
N THR A 636 0.41 -4.40 0.82
CA THR A 636 -0.67 -3.59 1.38
C THR A 636 -0.23 -2.79 2.62
N GLU A 637 0.81 -3.23 3.34
CA GLU A 637 1.41 -2.46 4.46
C GLU A 637 2.39 -1.38 3.99
N LEU A 638 2.80 -1.36 2.71
CA LEU A 638 3.72 -0.35 2.17
C LEU A 638 3.10 1.06 2.26
N SER A 639 3.92 2.04 2.65
CA SER A 639 3.51 3.45 2.81
C SER A 639 3.08 4.06 1.48
N VAL A 640 3.75 3.69 0.39
CA VAL A 640 3.40 4.03 -0.99
C VAL A 640 3.30 2.73 -1.81
N ALA A 641 2.13 2.08 -1.71
CA ALA A 641 1.82 0.80 -2.34
C ALA A 641 1.60 0.96 -3.86
N THR A 642 2.68 0.88 -4.64
CA THR A 642 2.62 0.83 -6.11
C THR A 642 3.39 -0.39 -6.63
N PRO A 643 2.96 -1.02 -7.74
CA PRO A 643 3.68 -2.15 -8.32
C PRO A 643 5.15 -1.85 -8.62
N ARG A 644 5.46 -0.60 -9.01
CA ARG A 644 6.83 -0.13 -9.25
C ARG A 644 7.69 -0.16 -7.98
N ASN A 645 7.15 0.32 -6.85
CA ASN A 645 7.87 0.30 -5.59
C ASN A 645 8.08 -1.13 -5.08
N MET A 646 7.05 -1.96 -5.17
CA MET A 646 7.15 -3.36 -4.74
C MET A 646 8.08 -4.19 -5.64
N ARG A 647 8.11 -3.94 -6.96
CA ARG A 647 9.09 -4.56 -7.86
C ARG A 647 10.53 -4.27 -7.46
N LYS A 648 10.84 -3.05 -7.01
CA LYS A 648 12.17 -2.71 -6.48
C LYS A 648 12.48 -3.50 -5.20
N VAL A 649 11.51 -3.61 -4.28
CA VAL A 649 11.64 -4.40 -3.05
C VAL A 649 11.91 -5.87 -3.38
N ILE A 650 11.11 -6.47 -4.28
CA ILE A 650 11.26 -7.85 -4.76
C ILE A 650 12.64 -8.08 -5.39
N LEU A 651 13.08 -7.20 -6.30
CA LEU A 651 14.37 -7.35 -6.98
C LEU A 651 15.53 -7.28 -6.00
N VAL A 652 15.57 -6.26 -5.14
CA VAL A 652 16.66 -6.11 -4.17
C VAL A 652 16.70 -7.31 -3.21
N SER A 653 15.56 -7.66 -2.60
CA SER A 653 15.50 -8.77 -1.65
C SER A 653 15.87 -10.13 -2.26
N THR A 654 15.34 -10.45 -3.44
CA THR A 654 15.57 -11.76 -4.09
C THR A 654 16.99 -11.87 -4.65
N LEU A 655 17.55 -10.80 -5.23
CA LEU A 655 18.94 -10.80 -5.70
C LEU A 655 19.93 -10.89 -4.52
N THR A 656 19.66 -10.21 -3.41
CA THR A 656 20.46 -10.39 -2.20
C THR A 656 20.37 -11.83 -1.70
N ALA A 657 19.17 -12.42 -1.60
CA ALA A 657 19.02 -13.81 -1.19
C ALA A 657 19.74 -14.79 -2.13
N LEU A 658 19.68 -14.59 -3.44
CA LEU A 658 20.43 -15.37 -4.43
C LEU A 658 21.94 -15.32 -4.18
N CYS A 659 22.50 -14.13 -3.95
CA CYS A 659 23.92 -13.97 -3.65
C CYS A 659 24.30 -14.68 -2.34
N VAL A 660 23.50 -14.50 -1.28
CA VAL A 660 23.73 -15.18 0.01
C VAL A 660 23.75 -16.70 -0.18
N TYR A 661 22.73 -17.25 -0.83
CA TYR A 661 22.58 -18.67 -1.11
C TYR A 661 23.68 -19.25 -1.99
N ALA A 662 24.11 -18.53 -3.03
CA ALA A 662 25.18 -18.97 -3.90
C ALA A 662 26.53 -19.00 -3.16
N ILE A 663 26.85 -17.93 -2.40
CA ILE A 663 28.11 -17.82 -1.66
C ILE A 663 28.17 -18.91 -0.58
N GLU A 664 27.13 -19.03 0.25
CA GLU A 664 27.09 -20.02 1.33
C GLU A 664 27.14 -21.44 0.77
N GLY A 665 26.32 -21.73 -0.27
CA GLY A 665 26.28 -23.03 -0.93
C GLY A 665 27.66 -23.47 -1.45
N ILE A 666 28.33 -22.61 -2.22
CA ILE A 666 29.63 -22.92 -2.84
C ILE A 666 30.73 -22.97 -1.77
N MET A 667 30.84 -21.95 -0.92
CA MET A 667 31.96 -21.83 0.02
C MET A 667 31.95 -22.95 1.07
N PHE A 668 30.79 -23.30 1.61
CA PHE A 668 30.70 -24.44 2.52
C PHE A 668 30.97 -25.77 1.81
N LEU A 669 30.53 -25.92 0.56
CA LEU A 669 30.83 -27.11 -0.21
C LEU A 669 32.34 -27.24 -0.51
N VAL A 670 33.04 -26.14 -0.82
CA VAL A 670 34.50 -26.14 -0.97
C VAL A 670 35.19 -26.48 0.35
N ALA A 671 34.68 -25.95 1.46
CA ALA A 671 35.24 -26.16 2.79
C ALA A 671 35.08 -27.59 3.34
N TYR A 672 34.07 -28.33 2.89
CA TYR A 672 33.76 -29.67 3.40
C TYR A 672 33.87 -30.79 2.36
N GLY A 673 33.71 -30.50 1.08
CA GLY A 673 33.77 -31.48 0.00
C GLY A 673 32.72 -32.57 0.16
N ALA A 674 33.14 -33.83 0.13
CA ALA A 674 32.24 -34.98 0.29
C ALA A 674 31.65 -35.11 1.70
N LEU A 675 32.19 -34.38 2.69
CA LEU A 675 31.74 -34.42 4.07
C LEU A 675 30.54 -33.50 4.35
N THR A 676 30.11 -32.69 3.37
CA THR A 676 28.96 -31.81 3.50
C THR A 676 27.69 -32.62 3.79
N GLN A 677 27.09 -32.37 4.96
CA GLN A 677 25.83 -32.98 5.40
C GLN A 677 24.62 -32.20 4.88
N SER A 678 23.44 -32.84 4.86
CA SER A 678 22.15 -32.23 4.46
C SER A 678 21.76 -30.99 5.27
N ASN A 679 22.31 -30.85 6.47
CA ASN A 679 22.29 -29.64 7.27
C ASN A 679 23.74 -29.18 7.53
N ILE A 680 24.08 -27.97 7.08
CA ILE A 680 25.43 -27.43 7.23
C ILE A 680 25.86 -27.28 8.70
N LEU A 681 24.91 -27.05 9.62
CA LEU A 681 25.22 -26.97 11.05
C LEU A 681 25.72 -28.30 11.60
N THR A 682 25.19 -29.43 11.11
CA THR A 682 25.71 -30.75 11.46
C THR A 682 27.16 -30.91 11.00
N SER A 683 27.53 -30.35 9.84
CA SER A 683 28.91 -30.33 9.36
C SER A 683 29.82 -29.44 10.22
N LEU A 684 29.27 -28.38 10.83
CA LEU A 684 29.98 -27.48 11.75
C LEU A 684 30.08 -28.01 13.18
N GLY A 685 29.23 -28.97 13.57
CA GLY A 685 29.15 -29.56 14.90
C GLY A 685 30.50 -30.02 15.49
N PRO A 686 31.34 -30.78 14.76
CA PRO A 686 32.65 -31.18 15.27
C PRO A 686 33.54 -30.00 15.65
N ARG A 687 33.45 -28.87 14.94
CA ARG A 687 34.23 -27.65 15.24
C ARG A 687 33.66 -26.87 16.43
N LEU A 688 32.35 -26.92 16.62
CA LEU A 688 31.72 -26.39 17.83
C LEU A 688 32.20 -27.14 19.07
N ASN A 689 32.30 -28.47 19.00
CA ASN A 689 32.78 -29.30 20.11
C ASN A 689 34.25 -29.02 20.48
N LEU A 690 35.04 -28.51 19.52
CA LEU A 690 36.41 -28.05 19.74
C LEU A 690 36.50 -26.64 20.36
N GLY A 691 35.36 -25.99 20.63
CA GLY A 691 35.32 -24.67 21.27
C GLY A 691 35.59 -23.49 20.35
N ASP A 692 35.32 -23.61 19.05
CA ASP A 692 35.49 -22.51 18.11
C ASP A 692 34.40 -21.43 18.31
N PRO A 693 34.75 -20.21 18.78
CA PRO A 693 33.78 -19.19 19.15
C PRO A 693 33.02 -18.61 17.94
N VAL A 694 33.63 -18.62 16.75
CA VAL A 694 32.97 -18.15 15.51
C VAL A 694 31.88 -19.14 15.13
N ILE A 695 32.14 -20.44 15.30
CA ILE A 695 31.14 -21.47 15.07
C ILE A 695 30.01 -21.36 16.10
N ALA A 696 30.31 -21.19 17.39
CA ALA A 696 29.28 -20.96 18.41
C ALA A 696 28.38 -19.74 18.08
N ALA A 697 28.98 -18.62 17.66
CA ALA A 697 28.24 -17.44 17.20
C ALA A 697 27.38 -17.72 15.95
N THR A 698 27.84 -18.61 15.06
CA THR A 698 27.08 -19.02 13.87
C THR A 698 25.78 -19.71 14.27
N PHE A 699 25.83 -20.66 15.19
CA PHE A 699 24.62 -21.35 15.66
C PHE A 699 23.65 -20.35 16.31
N LEU A 700 24.13 -19.45 17.18
CA LEU A 700 23.27 -18.44 17.81
C LEU A 700 22.62 -17.48 16.80
N THR A 701 23.38 -17.00 15.81
CA THR A 701 22.84 -16.10 14.77
C THR A 701 21.85 -16.80 13.87
N VAL A 702 22.07 -18.08 13.52
CA VAL A 702 21.08 -18.89 12.78
C VAL A 702 19.80 -19.08 13.61
N ALA A 703 19.89 -19.29 14.92
CA ALA A 703 18.69 -19.38 15.78
C ALA A 703 17.87 -18.07 15.75
N ILE A 704 18.51 -16.92 15.91
CA ILE A 704 17.86 -15.59 15.82
C ILE A 704 17.21 -15.38 14.44
N SER A 705 17.92 -15.79 13.38
CA SER A 705 17.43 -15.75 12.01
C SER A 705 16.13 -16.55 11.83
N ILE A 706 16.07 -17.77 12.35
CA ILE A 706 14.89 -18.63 12.24
C ILE A 706 13.72 -18.10 13.09
N ILE A 707 13.99 -17.62 14.31
CA ILE A 707 12.99 -16.96 15.17
C ILE A 707 12.34 -15.78 14.44
N GLY A 708 13.13 -14.99 13.71
CA GLY A 708 12.61 -13.86 12.91
C GLY A 708 11.78 -14.27 11.70
N THR A 709 11.89 -15.53 11.24
CA THR A 709 11.08 -16.06 10.12
C THR A 709 9.79 -16.70 10.61
N TYR A 710 9.76 -17.25 11.82
CA TYR A 710 8.62 -17.98 12.38
C TYR A 710 7.27 -17.24 12.28
N PRO A 711 7.13 -15.99 12.77
CA PRO A 711 5.84 -15.30 12.72
C PRO A 711 5.35 -15.06 11.28
N LEU A 712 6.26 -14.90 10.30
CA LEU A 712 5.91 -14.72 8.88
C LEU A 712 5.21 -15.96 8.28
N ASN A 713 5.31 -17.13 8.92
CA ASN A 713 4.53 -18.30 8.52
C ASN A 713 3.20 -18.43 9.28
N ILE A 714 3.12 -17.94 10.52
CA ILE A 714 1.87 -17.97 11.29
C ILE A 714 0.87 -16.92 10.78
N TYR A 715 1.35 -15.76 10.32
CA TYR A 715 0.48 -14.69 9.82
C TYR A 715 -0.43 -15.12 8.66
N PRO A 716 0.09 -15.68 7.54
CA PRO A 716 -0.75 -16.14 6.44
C PRO A 716 -1.76 -17.19 6.89
N VAL A 717 -1.36 -18.17 7.73
CA VAL A 717 -2.27 -19.19 8.26
C VAL A 717 -3.42 -18.58 9.05
N ARG A 718 -3.12 -17.58 9.90
CA ARG A 718 -4.14 -16.85 10.65
C ARG A 718 -5.12 -16.15 9.71
N THR A 719 -4.63 -15.45 8.68
CA THR A 719 -5.46 -14.76 7.68
C THR A 719 -6.35 -15.75 6.93
N THR A 720 -5.77 -16.87 6.46
CA THR A 720 -6.49 -17.96 5.79
C THR A 720 -7.65 -18.51 6.63
N LEU A 721 -7.37 -18.83 7.90
CA LEU A 721 -8.37 -19.40 8.80
C LEU A 721 -9.45 -18.37 9.18
N LEU A 722 -9.07 -17.11 9.40
CA LEU A 722 -10.04 -16.03 9.65
C LEU A 722 -10.97 -15.79 8.46
N HIS A 723 -10.43 -15.81 7.24
CA HIS A 723 -11.23 -15.70 6.02
C HIS A 723 -12.24 -16.85 5.90
N SER A 724 -11.85 -18.08 6.28
CA SER A 724 -12.76 -19.23 6.32
C SER A 724 -13.84 -19.10 7.40
N LEU A 725 -13.49 -18.63 8.61
CA LEU A 725 -14.39 -18.53 9.76
C LEU A 725 -15.37 -17.34 9.67
N LYS A 726 -15.02 -16.27 8.96
CA LYS A 726 -15.80 -15.01 8.81
C LYS A 726 -16.43 -14.52 10.13
N PRO A 727 -15.65 -14.31 11.19
CA PRO A 727 -16.19 -13.89 12.47
C PRO A 727 -16.83 -12.50 12.39
N LYS A 728 -18.12 -12.39 12.70
CA LYS A 728 -18.86 -11.11 12.70
C LYS A 728 -18.57 -10.23 13.92
N LYS A 729 -18.06 -10.81 15.01
CA LYS A 729 -17.69 -10.14 16.28
C LYS A 729 -16.38 -10.73 16.80
N TYR A 730 -15.63 -9.95 17.56
CA TYR A 730 -14.39 -10.36 18.24
C TYR A 730 -13.27 -10.89 17.31
N GLU A 731 -13.21 -10.41 16.06
CA GLU A 731 -12.24 -10.84 15.05
C GLU A 731 -10.79 -10.85 15.57
N THR A 732 -10.37 -9.81 16.31
CA THR A 732 -9.03 -9.78 16.90
C THR A 732 -8.79 -10.90 17.92
N ALA A 733 -9.76 -11.16 18.81
CA ALA A 733 -9.62 -12.20 19.83
C ALA A 733 -9.64 -13.59 19.20
N ILE A 734 -10.50 -13.80 18.21
CA ILE A 734 -10.56 -15.04 17.43
C ILE A 734 -9.26 -15.24 16.67
N GLY A 735 -8.69 -14.18 16.08
CA GLY A 735 -7.38 -14.23 15.43
C GLY A 735 -6.25 -14.63 16.37
N MET A 736 -6.26 -14.13 17.61
CA MET A 736 -5.30 -14.55 18.64
C MET A 736 -5.48 -16.02 19.02
N ILE A 737 -6.72 -16.49 19.20
CA ILE A 737 -7.02 -17.90 19.49
C ILE A 737 -6.54 -18.79 18.35
N VAL A 738 -6.85 -18.43 17.10
CA VAL A 738 -6.42 -19.15 15.90
C VAL A 738 -4.90 -19.23 15.82
N ALA A 739 -4.18 -18.14 16.06
CA ALA A 739 -2.73 -18.14 16.09
C ALA A 739 -2.18 -19.06 17.20
N THR A 740 -2.72 -18.98 18.42
CA THR A 740 -2.32 -19.86 19.54
C THR A 740 -2.56 -21.35 19.22
N LEU A 741 -3.72 -21.70 18.66
CA LEU A 741 -4.03 -23.07 18.25
C LEU A 741 -3.11 -23.55 17.13
N THR A 742 -2.81 -22.68 16.16
CA THR A 742 -1.88 -23.00 15.06
C THR A 742 -0.48 -23.27 15.58
N VAL A 743 0.04 -22.43 16.48
CA VAL A 743 1.34 -22.62 17.12
C VAL A 743 1.36 -23.89 17.96
N GLY A 744 0.30 -24.16 18.74
CA GLY A 744 0.19 -25.38 19.55
C GLY A 744 0.15 -26.66 18.69
N LEU A 745 -0.56 -26.63 17.57
CA LEU A 745 -0.60 -27.76 16.64
C LEU A 745 0.75 -27.95 15.92
N ALA A 746 1.41 -26.86 15.53
CA ALA A 746 2.74 -26.91 14.91
C ALA A 746 3.78 -27.49 15.89
N PHE A 747 3.68 -27.13 17.17
CA PHE A 747 4.49 -27.70 18.25
C PHE A 747 4.23 -29.20 18.43
N ALA A 748 2.98 -29.64 18.44
CA ALA A 748 2.65 -31.08 18.54
C ALA A 748 3.25 -31.88 17.36
N VAL A 749 3.15 -31.36 16.13
CA VAL A 749 3.78 -31.97 14.96
C VAL A 749 5.31 -31.96 15.08
N ALA A 750 5.91 -30.87 15.56
CA ALA A 750 7.36 -30.78 15.77
C ALA A 750 7.89 -31.79 16.80
N LEU A 751 7.08 -32.20 17.79
CA LEU A 751 7.44 -33.26 18.74
C LEU A 751 7.31 -34.66 18.15
N ALA A 752 6.32 -34.89 17.29
CA ALA A 752 6.09 -36.19 16.66
C ALA A 752 7.11 -36.48 15.55
N MET A 753 7.64 -35.44 14.91
CA MET A 753 8.49 -35.58 13.73
C MET A 753 9.97 -35.66 14.09
N PRO A 754 10.69 -36.70 13.63
CA PRO A 754 12.07 -36.91 14.03
C PRO A 754 13.12 -36.21 13.16
N ASP A 755 12.80 -35.83 11.92
CA ASP A 755 13.74 -35.22 10.96
C ASP A 755 13.10 -34.08 10.17
N VAL A 756 13.89 -33.04 9.92
CA VAL A 756 13.47 -31.80 9.26
C VAL A 756 13.38 -31.94 7.74
N ASN A 757 14.30 -32.69 7.13
CA ASN A 757 14.48 -32.73 5.67
C ASN A 757 13.29 -33.39 4.96
N VAL A 758 12.69 -34.41 5.58
CA VAL A 758 11.48 -35.07 5.06
C VAL A 758 10.33 -34.07 4.90
N ILE A 759 10.15 -33.18 5.88
CA ILE A 759 9.08 -32.18 5.85
C ILE A 759 9.37 -31.10 4.82
N LEU A 760 10.62 -30.62 4.76
CA LEU A 760 11.05 -29.59 3.81
C LEU A 760 10.78 -30.00 2.36
N GLY A 761 11.15 -31.24 1.99
CA GLY A 761 10.91 -31.78 0.65
C GLY A 761 9.42 -31.91 0.33
N MET A 762 8.64 -32.47 1.26
CA MET A 762 7.19 -32.65 1.07
C MET A 762 6.43 -31.32 0.98
N VAL A 763 6.73 -30.37 1.85
CA VAL A 763 6.07 -29.05 1.89
C VAL A 763 6.38 -28.24 0.63
N GLY A 764 7.65 -28.23 0.20
CA GLY A 764 8.07 -27.56 -1.03
C GLY A 764 7.41 -28.16 -2.28
N ALA A 765 7.36 -29.49 -2.38
CA ALA A 765 6.78 -30.18 -3.52
C ALA A 765 5.25 -30.01 -3.63
N LEU A 766 4.51 -30.33 -2.56
CA LEU A 766 3.04 -30.35 -2.55
C LEU A 766 2.46 -28.94 -2.59
N ALA A 767 2.91 -28.07 -1.70
CA ALA A 767 2.28 -26.78 -1.49
C ALA A 767 3.06 -25.64 -2.18
N GLY A 768 4.40 -25.71 -2.18
CA GLY A 768 5.25 -24.74 -2.85
C GLY A 768 4.96 -24.65 -4.35
N SER A 769 4.82 -25.78 -5.04
CA SER A 769 4.52 -25.77 -6.49
C SER A 769 3.23 -25.02 -6.83
N VAL A 770 2.18 -25.19 -6.02
CA VAL A 770 0.88 -24.52 -6.20
C VAL A 770 0.97 -23.01 -5.98
N ILE A 771 1.62 -22.60 -4.89
CA ILE A 771 1.70 -21.21 -4.46
C ILE A 771 2.71 -20.41 -5.31
N CYS A 772 3.84 -21.03 -5.66
CA CYS A 772 4.92 -20.36 -6.38
C CYS A 772 4.69 -20.29 -7.90
N PHE A 773 3.94 -21.22 -8.49
CA PHE A 773 3.79 -21.28 -9.96
C PHE A 773 2.33 -21.25 -10.41
N LEU A 774 1.51 -22.22 -9.98
CA LEU A 774 0.16 -22.38 -10.51
C LEU A 774 -0.75 -21.17 -10.19
N GLY A 775 -0.79 -20.76 -8.93
CA GLY A 775 -1.63 -19.64 -8.47
C GLY A 775 -1.34 -18.33 -9.22
N PRO A 776 -0.12 -17.79 -9.13
CA PRO A 776 0.25 -16.52 -9.76
C PRO A 776 -0.05 -16.45 -11.26
N ALA A 777 0.23 -17.53 -12.00
CA ALA A 777 -0.07 -17.61 -13.42
C ALA A 777 -1.58 -17.68 -13.69
N ALA A 778 -2.31 -18.51 -12.95
CA ALA A 778 -3.76 -18.65 -13.11
C ALA A 778 -4.50 -17.34 -12.80
N PHE A 779 -4.08 -16.60 -11.76
CA PHE A 779 -4.66 -15.30 -11.40
C PHE A 779 -4.60 -14.34 -12.59
N ASN A 780 -3.43 -14.25 -13.23
CA ASN A 780 -3.20 -13.31 -14.31
C ASN A 780 -3.87 -13.74 -15.63
N ILE A 781 -3.96 -15.05 -15.93
CA ILE A 781 -4.75 -15.55 -17.07
C ILE A 781 -6.19 -15.08 -16.97
N THR A 782 -6.77 -15.17 -15.77
CA THR A 782 -8.17 -14.83 -15.51
C THR A 782 -8.38 -13.32 -15.54
N LEU A 783 -7.50 -12.57 -14.88
CA LEU A 783 -7.55 -11.11 -14.84
C LEU A 783 -7.36 -10.45 -16.20
N ASP A 784 -6.58 -11.05 -17.10
CA ASP A 784 -6.32 -10.48 -18.43
C ASP A 784 -7.46 -10.71 -19.44
N GLY A 785 -8.49 -11.50 -19.10
CA GLY A 785 -9.70 -11.64 -19.93
C GLY A 785 -9.47 -12.23 -21.33
N GLY A 786 -10.51 -12.38 -22.14
CA GLY A 786 -10.40 -12.93 -23.50
C GLY A 786 -10.09 -14.44 -23.58
N LYS A 787 -9.68 -14.91 -24.77
CA LYS A 787 -9.43 -16.35 -25.02
C LYS A 787 -8.35 -16.90 -24.09
N MET A 788 -8.61 -18.05 -23.46
CA MET A 788 -7.66 -18.70 -22.55
C MET A 788 -6.36 -19.10 -23.26
N PHE A 789 -6.46 -19.61 -24.48
CA PHE A 789 -5.32 -20.01 -25.31
C PHE A 789 -5.04 -18.91 -26.34
N SER A 790 -4.10 -18.03 -26.02
CA SER A 790 -3.65 -16.95 -26.88
C SER A 790 -2.12 -16.84 -26.80
N LYS A 791 -1.47 -16.43 -27.91
CA LYS A 791 -0.02 -16.18 -27.94
C LYS A 791 0.41 -15.17 -26.85
N ARG A 792 -0.44 -14.19 -26.53
CA ARG A 792 -0.20 -13.20 -25.46
C ARG A 792 -0.18 -13.79 -24.04
N LYS A 793 -0.74 -14.98 -23.84
CA LYS A 793 -0.82 -15.70 -22.55
C LYS A 793 0.05 -16.95 -22.50
N ALA A 794 0.87 -17.19 -23.53
CA ALA A 794 1.69 -18.39 -23.64
C ALA A 794 2.67 -18.53 -22.47
N HIS A 795 3.22 -17.43 -21.97
CA HIS A 795 4.12 -17.43 -20.81
C HIS A 795 3.43 -17.86 -19.51
N TYR A 796 2.15 -17.53 -19.31
CA TYR A 796 1.40 -18.02 -18.14
C TYR A 796 1.20 -19.52 -18.21
N TRP A 797 0.85 -20.05 -19.38
CA TRP A 797 0.71 -21.49 -19.57
C TRP A 797 2.04 -22.23 -19.42
N ALA A 798 3.16 -21.64 -19.86
CA ALA A 798 4.48 -22.19 -19.61
C ALA A 798 4.77 -22.33 -18.10
N ILE A 799 4.47 -21.30 -17.30
CA ILE A 799 4.62 -21.34 -15.84
C ILE A 799 3.70 -22.40 -15.21
N ILE A 800 2.46 -22.53 -15.69
CA ILE A 800 1.52 -23.56 -15.21
C ILE A 800 2.06 -24.97 -15.51
N VAL A 801 2.55 -25.22 -16.73
CA VAL A 801 3.10 -26.53 -17.11
C VAL A 801 4.32 -26.86 -16.24
N ILE A 802 5.23 -25.92 -16.06
CA ILE A 802 6.39 -26.09 -15.16
C ILE A 802 5.91 -26.39 -13.73
N GLY A 803 4.92 -25.66 -13.23
CA GLY A 803 4.33 -25.89 -11.92
C GLY A 803 3.69 -27.26 -11.75
N ILE A 804 2.99 -27.77 -12.78
CA ILE A 804 2.40 -29.12 -12.77
C ILE A 804 3.50 -30.19 -12.77
N ILE A 805 4.54 -30.03 -13.59
CA ILE A 805 5.68 -30.95 -13.62
C ILE A 805 6.37 -30.97 -12.27
N ALA A 806 6.65 -29.80 -11.69
CA ALA A 806 7.25 -29.66 -10.37
C ALA A 806 6.37 -30.30 -9.27
N PHE A 807 5.05 -30.09 -9.32
CA PHE A 807 4.13 -30.69 -8.38
C PHE A 807 4.11 -32.22 -8.48
N VAL A 808 3.96 -32.79 -9.68
CA VAL A 808 3.84 -34.25 -9.86
C VAL A 808 5.16 -34.96 -9.58
N LEU A 809 6.25 -34.55 -10.26
CA LEU A 809 7.56 -35.18 -10.08
C LEU A 809 8.11 -34.90 -8.69
N GLY A 810 7.99 -33.66 -8.23
CA GLY A 810 8.47 -33.25 -6.92
C GLY A 810 7.78 -34.00 -5.79
N THR A 811 6.46 -34.18 -5.87
CA THR A 811 5.70 -34.93 -4.85
C THR A 811 6.05 -36.41 -4.90
N TYR A 812 6.19 -36.99 -6.10
CA TYR A 812 6.58 -38.38 -6.25
C TYR A 812 7.93 -38.67 -5.61
N ILE A 813 8.96 -37.86 -5.93
CA ILE A 813 10.29 -37.99 -5.35
C ILE A 813 10.28 -37.73 -3.84
N ALA A 814 9.59 -36.69 -3.37
CA ALA A 814 9.51 -36.40 -1.93
C ALA A 814 8.88 -37.54 -1.12
N ILE A 815 7.89 -38.25 -1.69
CA ILE A 815 7.28 -39.43 -1.06
C ILE A 815 8.27 -40.60 -1.04
N LEU A 816 9.01 -40.85 -2.13
CA LEU A 816 10.03 -41.89 -2.16
C LEU A 816 11.13 -41.66 -1.13
N ASP A 817 11.66 -40.43 -1.08
CA ASP A 817 12.68 -40.01 -0.10
C ASP A 817 12.17 -40.21 1.33
N ALA A 818 10.91 -39.88 1.59
CA ALA A 818 10.28 -40.09 2.90
C ALA A 818 10.15 -41.59 3.26
N ILE A 819 9.71 -42.43 2.31
CA ILE A 819 9.57 -43.88 2.52
C ILE A 819 10.93 -44.50 2.79
N GLU A 820 11.95 -44.14 2.01
CA GLU A 820 13.31 -44.65 2.17
C GLU A 820 13.89 -44.25 3.54
N PHE A 821 13.68 -43.00 3.95
CA PHE A 821 14.08 -42.53 5.27
C PHE A 821 13.48 -43.38 6.41
N TYR A 822 12.16 -43.62 6.39
CA TYR A 822 11.50 -44.41 7.43
C TYR A 822 11.88 -45.89 7.37
N ARG A 823 12.12 -46.44 6.17
CA ARG A 823 12.59 -47.81 5.99
C ARG A 823 13.97 -48.01 6.61
N ASN A 824 14.91 -47.12 6.31
CA ASN A 824 16.28 -47.16 6.85
C ASN A 824 16.30 -46.97 8.37
N ARG A 825 15.37 -46.18 8.90
CA ARG A 825 15.20 -46.03 10.35
C ARG A 825 14.65 -47.31 11.00
N SER A 826 13.67 -47.97 10.38
CA SER A 826 13.12 -49.23 10.87
C SER A 826 14.13 -50.36 10.84
N SER A 827 15.06 -50.37 9.86
CA SER A 827 16.13 -51.37 9.79
C SER A 827 17.28 -51.13 10.76
N ASN A 828 17.52 -49.89 11.19
CA ASN A 828 18.56 -49.57 12.18
C ASN A 828 18.10 -49.70 13.65
N ASN A 829 16.78 -49.81 13.89
CA ASN A 829 16.19 -50.02 15.22
C ASN A 829 15.86 -51.50 15.52
N ASN A 830 16.08 -52.40 14.55
CA ASN A 830 16.10 -53.85 14.73
C ASN A 830 17.55 -54.33 14.70
#